data_AF-A0A563VWB5-F1
#
_entry.id   AF-A0A563VWB5-F1
#
_cell.length_a   1.000
_cell.length_b   1.000
_cell.length_c   1.000
_cell.angle_alpha   90.00
_cell.angle_beta   90.00
_cell.angle_gamma   90.00
#
_symmetry.space_group_name_H-M   'P 1'
#
loop_
_entity.id
_entity.type
_entity.pdbx_description
1 polymer ?
#
loop_
_entity_poly.entity_id
_entity_poly.type
_entity_poly.pdbx_seq_one_letter_code
_entity_poly.pdbx_strand_id
1 'polypeptide(L)'
;MFKYALTNTFEEILRNNIPNFYELYLNPYVTQTCFCLGEYVKSTWNQQHDYQTFLANSFEEALSGAIKLARYNSNIAKRPTRGLIFDPHYRLGAFVETKVKDEAIKFIPDLIVANNIEQLQQFVSSPNYYGFLVTLAPEEDTATKIARLIEDYDIIAIACVTRNSLATLREARTKKVKQLIPDIVIFDESFVDREVPFSAFTAQKKLYDCWNQPGKENFHSTTFQPNTVTSLHFMRCLEYADSSFFNSVAPQLELIQNDIKFRARIFGDRYNLARLKAIKLTKFLTKDVRASGNFIYSEDRQIFDCVSGVACSIRGHNPPNYVKELQTIDSKDEKTELAKRLYQYTGLECLLPVVSGASGVETALRVALTVQYPRQYAIVLKGGFGGKTLLALTGTSSASYKQNIQPLYSNVLYIDPFAKDAIAQFEAAMNQYSVAVVQIELIQGVSGVRSIPEGVLEYIQTHRQQYGYLLSIDEVQTGMYRTGFLSRSHFLGLTPDLLVLGKGTSDMMFPFGIVQYSETIRQKLNAMESQILEQIEDRHNYPIGYRTVLNLLQQAEDIQLKEQIKESGILFEKLLSEGLASCKAVRDIRVFGLLIGIELNDNYLPQRWFAKQLFSFYILDLLNHSSHPVLVGFCQAQPNVLKITPPLTIRKQEVREICSTVIETLKKPFFQLFTKALIAIVSATRNKL
;
A
#
# COMPACT_ATOMS: atom_id res chain seq x y z
N MET A 1 19.77 17.25 -8.38
CA MET A 1 19.21 18.16 -9.40
C MET A 1 17.86 17.60 -9.83
N PHE A 2 16.80 18.40 -9.82
CA PHE A 2 15.48 17.98 -10.32
C PHE A 2 15.59 17.57 -11.79
N LYS A 3 15.17 16.35 -12.15
CA LYS A 3 15.03 16.01 -13.56
C LYS A 3 13.80 16.71 -14.12
N TYR A 4 13.93 17.29 -15.31
CA TYR A 4 12.93 18.16 -15.94
C TYR A 4 11.55 17.49 -16.06
N ALA A 5 11.50 16.19 -16.36
CA ALA A 5 10.26 15.45 -16.56
C ALA A 5 9.39 15.33 -15.30
N LEU A 6 10.00 14.99 -14.14
CA LEU A 6 9.28 14.86 -12.88
C LEU A 6 8.78 16.21 -12.34
N THR A 7 9.58 17.27 -12.46
CA THR A 7 9.16 18.63 -12.08
C THR A 7 7.90 19.04 -12.83
N ASN A 8 7.91 18.87 -14.16
CA ASN A 8 6.74 19.18 -14.98
C ASN A 8 5.50 18.35 -14.55
N THR A 9 5.70 17.15 -13.99
CA THR A 9 4.59 16.27 -13.57
C THR A 9 3.92 16.88 -12.35
N PHE A 10 4.72 17.30 -11.36
CA PHE A 10 4.20 18.02 -10.20
C PHE A 10 3.54 19.34 -10.60
N GLU A 11 4.17 20.13 -11.47
CA GLU A 11 3.61 21.41 -11.91
C GLU A 11 2.27 21.25 -12.65
N GLU A 12 2.10 20.22 -13.48
CA GLU A 12 0.83 19.93 -14.14
C GLU A 12 -0.26 19.56 -13.14
N ILE A 13 0.07 18.70 -12.16
CA ILE A 13 -0.85 18.28 -11.10
C ILE A 13 -1.30 19.49 -10.27
N LEU A 14 -0.35 20.33 -9.83
CA LEU A 14 -0.62 21.50 -9.01
C LEU A 14 -1.40 22.57 -9.77
N ARG A 15 -0.98 22.91 -10.99
CA ARG A 15 -1.62 23.94 -11.83
C ARG A 15 -3.09 23.62 -12.10
N ASN A 16 -3.39 22.34 -12.33
CA ASN A 16 -4.74 21.90 -12.67
C ASN A 16 -5.52 21.34 -11.46
N ASN A 17 -4.95 21.38 -10.25
CA ASN A 17 -5.51 20.79 -9.04
C ASN A 17 -5.96 19.33 -9.23
N ILE A 18 -5.16 18.54 -9.97
CA ILE A 18 -5.51 17.15 -10.29
C ILE A 18 -5.46 16.35 -8.99
N PRO A 19 -6.51 15.60 -8.62
CA PRO A 19 -6.48 14.78 -7.41
C PRO A 19 -5.33 13.77 -7.47
N ASN A 20 -4.54 13.69 -6.40
CA ASN A 20 -3.49 12.69 -6.22
C ASN A 20 -3.81 11.85 -4.97
N PHE A 21 -3.49 10.55 -4.97
CA PHE A 21 -3.88 9.59 -3.91
C PHE A 21 -5.39 9.58 -3.57
N TYR A 22 -6.25 9.94 -4.53
CA TYR A 22 -7.69 9.97 -4.34
C TYR A 22 -8.36 8.82 -5.09
N GLU A 23 -8.70 7.75 -4.38
CA GLU A 23 -9.14 6.50 -5.01
C GLU A 23 -10.54 6.56 -5.66
N LEU A 24 -11.36 7.56 -5.33
CA LEU A 24 -12.68 7.76 -5.96
C LEU A 24 -12.62 8.66 -7.20
N TYR A 25 -11.43 9.12 -7.60
CA TYR A 25 -11.23 9.79 -8.87
C TYR A 25 -11.15 8.77 -10.01
N LEU A 26 -12.01 8.89 -11.02
CA LEU A 26 -11.86 8.13 -12.27
C LEU A 26 -10.69 8.71 -13.08
N ASN A 27 -9.49 8.37 -12.61
CA ASN A 27 -8.24 8.97 -13.04
C ASN A 27 -7.90 8.56 -14.49
N PRO A 28 -7.79 9.52 -15.43
CA PRO A 28 -7.47 9.22 -16.81
C PRO A 28 -6.09 8.58 -16.95
N TYR A 29 -5.08 9.08 -16.25
CA TYR A 29 -3.70 8.62 -16.39
C TYR A 29 -3.52 7.20 -15.84
N VAL A 30 -4.20 6.85 -14.74
CA VAL A 30 -4.24 5.47 -14.23
C VAL A 30 -4.88 4.54 -15.26
N THR A 31 -5.99 4.98 -15.89
CA THR A 31 -6.70 4.21 -16.91
C THR A 31 -5.83 4.00 -18.16
N GLN A 32 -5.16 5.06 -18.63
CA GLN A 32 -4.21 5.03 -19.73
C GLN A 32 -3.02 4.12 -19.43
N THR A 33 -2.45 4.21 -18.23
CA THR A 33 -1.33 3.34 -17.79
C THR A 33 -1.73 1.86 -17.86
N CYS A 34 -2.87 1.47 -17.27
CA CYS A 34 -3.34 0.08 -17.29
C CYS A 34 -3.66 -0.38 -18.73
N PHE A 35 -4.23 0.50 -19.55
CA PHE A 35 -4.47 0.22 -20.97
C PHE A 35 -3.15 -0.04 -21.73
N CYS A 36 -2.19 0.87 -21.65
CA CYS A 36 -0.88 0.74 -22.29
C CYS A 36 -0.14 -0.53 -21.88
N LEU A 37 -0.13 -0.86 -20.58
CA LEU A 37 0.52 -2.09 -20.10
C LEU A 37 -0.14 -3.35 -20.68
N GLY A 38 -1.46 -3.37 -20.80
CA GLY A 38 -2.18 -4.46 -21.47
C GLY A 38 -1.85 -4.57 -22.96
N GLU A 39 -1.85 -3.43 -23.67
CA GLU A 39 -1.53 -3.39 -25.10
C GLU A 39 -0.05 -3.71 -25.39
N TYR A 40 0.85 -3.40 -24.45
CA TYR A 40 2.25 -3.84 -24.52
C TYR A 40 2.37 -5.37 -24.52
N VAL A 41 1.65 -6.06 -23.63
CA VAL A 41 1.66 -7.52 -23.60
C VAL A 41 1.09 -8.10 -24.91
N LYS A 42 -0.06 -7.60 -25.36
CA LYS A 42 -0.69 -8.07 -26.62
C LYS A 42 0.22 -7.85 -27.84
N SER A 43 0.80 -6.67 -27.96
CA SER A 43 1.69 -6.32 -29.07
C SER A 43 3.06 -6.99 -29.00
N THR A 44 3.49 -7.46 -27.83
CA THR A 44 4.77 -8.20 -27.69
C THR A 44 4.61 -9.67 -28.00
N TRP A 45 3.56 -10.33 -27.51
CA TRP A 45 3.38 -11.79 -27.64
C TRP A 45 2.27 -12.23 -28.61
N ASN A 46 1.69 -11.30 -29.38
CA ASN A 46 0.57 -11.54 -30.30
C ASN A 46 -0.64 -12.21 -29.64
N GLN A 47 -0.87 -11.94 -28.36
CA GLN A 47 -1.95 -12.56 -27.61
C GLN A 47 -3.27 -11.81 -27.86
N GLN A 48 -4.35 -12.58 -28.00
CA GLN A 48 -5.73 -12.06 -28.12
C GLN A 48 -6.45 -12.00 -26.76
N HIS A 49 -5.76 -12.34 -25.68
CA HIS A 49 -6.36 -12.37 -24.35
C HIS A 49 -6.65 -10.97 -23.82
N ASP A 50 -7.69 -10.89 -22.99
CA ASP A 50 -7.88 -9.74 -22.14
C ASP A 50 -6.99 -9.82 -20.91
N TYR A 51 -6.46 -8.67 -20.52
CA TYR A 51 -5.64 -8.52 -19.33
C TYR A 51 -6.21 -7.51 -18.36
N GLN A 52 -5.83 -7.70 -17.10
CA GLN A 52 -6.07 -6.77 -16.01
C GLN A 52 -4.76 -6.47 -15.29
N THR A 53 -4.62 -5.23 -14.83
CA THR A 53 -3.39 -4.67 -14.28
C THR A 53 -3.52 -4.45 -12.77
N PHE A 54 -2.49 -4.87 -12.04
CA PHE A 54 -2.20 -4.47 -10.67
C PHE A 54 -1.08 -3.41 -10.69
N LEU A 55 -1.33 -2.26 -10.06
CA LEU A 55 -0.34 -1.20 -9.90
C LEU A 55 0.32 -1.29 -8.52
N ALA A 56 1.64 -1.16 -8.48
CA ALA A 56 2.50 -1.32 -7.31
C ALA A 56 3.52 -0.17 -7.20
N ASN A 57 4.14 -0.02 -6.03
CA ASN A 57 5.14 1.04 -5.81
C ASN A 57 6.56 0.58 -6.11
N SER A 58 6.81 -0.73 -6.12
CA SER A 58 8.11 -1.31 -6.50
C SER A 58 7.94 -2.69 -7.13
N PHE A 59 8.99 -3.14 -7.78
CA PHE A 59 9.13 -4.46 -8.37
C PHE A 59 8.85 -5.57 -7.36
N GLU A 60 9.31 -5.42 -6.11
CA GLU A 60 9.03 -6.39 -5.04
C GLU A 60 7.54 -6.49 -4.69
N GLU A 61 6.83 -5.36 -4.66
CA GLU A 61 5.38 -5.36 -4.44
C GLU A 61 4.63 -6.02 -5.60
N ALA A 62 5.02 -5.75 -6.84
CA ALA A 62 4.43 -6.37 -8.02
C ALA A 62 4.73 -7.88 -8.07
N LEU A 63 5.96 -8.28 -7.78
CA LEU A 63 6.38 -9.68 -7.71
C LEU A 63 5.62 -10.42 -6.59
N SER A 64 5.52 -9.82 -5.41
CA SER A 64 4.70 -10.32 -4.31
C SER A 64 3.24 -10.50 -4.73
N GLY A 65 2.68 -9.51 -5.45
CA GLY A 65 1.34 -9.55 -6.02
C GLY A 65 1.14 -10.72 -6.99
N ALA A 66 2.04 -10.88 -7.95
CA ALA A 66 1.98 -11.94 -8.96
C ALA A 66 2.09 -13.34 -8.33
N ILE A 67 3.00 -13.53 -7.37
CA ILE A 67 3.16 -14.80 -6.64
C ILE A 67 1.89 -15.12 -5.83
N LYS A 68 1.30 -14.13 -5.14
CA LYS A 68 0.00 -14.33 -4.47
C LYS A 68 -1.07 -14.74 -5.45
N LEU A 69 -1.15 -14.10 -6.62
CA LEU A 69 -2.15 -14.44 -7.63
C LEU A 69 -1.96 -15.87 -8.17
N ALA A 70 -0.73 -16.28 -8.43
CA ALA A 70 -0.40 -17.63 -8.86
C ALA A 70 -0.75 -18.66 -7.77
N ARG A 71 -0.34 -18.45 -6.52
CA ARG A 71 -0.71 -19.33 -5.39
C ARG A 71 -2.21 -19.40 -5.17
N TYR A 72 -2.92 -18.27 -5.34
CA TYR A 72 -4.37 -18.24 -5.27
C TYR A 72 -5.00 -19.16 -6.30
N ASN A 73 -4.61 -19.02 -7.56
CA ASN A 73 -5.10 -19.86 -8.66
C ASN A 73 -4.73 -21.34 -8.46
N SER A 74 -3.51 -21.63 -8.02
CA SER A 74 -3.10 -23.00 -7.70
C SER A 74 -3.95 -23.60 -6.58
N ASN A 75 -4.15 -22.89 -5.47
CA ASN A 75 -4.92 -23.41 -4.32
C ASN A 75 -6.39 -23.67 -4.69
N ILE A 76 -7.04 -22.76 -5.42
CA ILE A 76 -8.44 -22.99 -5.84
C ILE A 76 -8.56 -24.17 -6.82
N ALA A 77 -7.53 -24.37 -7.65
CA ALA A 77 -7.46 -25.49 -8.59
C ALA A 77 -6.93 -26.78 -7.96
N LYS A 78 -6.60 -26.78 -6.65
CA LYS A 78 -5.93 -27.89 -5.94
C LYS A 78 -4.64 -28.35 -6.64
N ARG A 79 -3.93 -27.41 -7.25
CA ARG A 79 -2.61 -27.58 -7.87
C ARG A 79 -1.50 -27.22 -6.88
N PRO A 80 -0.25 -27.64 -7.14
CA PRO A 80 0.88 -27.25 -6.31
C PRO A 80 1.03 -25.74 -6.22
N THR A 81 1.47 -25.25 -5.06
CA THR A 81 1.71 -23.82 -4.78
C THR A 81 3.18 -23.47 -4.64
N ARG A 82 4.05 -24.48 -4.75
CA ARG A 82 5.50 -24.32 -4.80
C ARG A 82 5.87 -23.64 -6.11
N GLY A 83 6.74 -22.63 -6.02
CA GLY A 83 7.20 -21.84 -7.16
C GLY A 83 8.66 -22.09 -7.48
N LEU A 84 8.97 -22.03 -8.78
CA LEU A 84 10.35 -21.96 -9.27
C LEU A 84 10.71 -20.52 -9.60
N ILE A 85 11.95 -20.15 -9.37
CA ILE A 85 12.53 -18.87 -9.79
C ILE A 85 13.75 -19.19 -10.63
N PHE A 86 13.71 -18.86 -11.91
CA PHE A 86 14.88 -18.88 -12.77
C PHE A 86 15.58 -17.53 -12.73
N ASP A 87 16.76 -17.49 -12.13
CA ASP A 87 17.47 -16.24 -11.83
C ASP A 87 18.99 -16.40 -11.91
N PRO A 88 19.55 -16.50 -13.13
CA PRO A 88 20.98 -16.70 -13.33
C PRO A 88 21.88 -15.56 -12.83
N HIS A 89 21.30 -14.39 -12.51
CA HIS A 89 22.02 -13.20 -12.06
C HIS A 89 21.65 -12.74 -10.64
N TYR A 90 20.96 -13.58 -9.87
CA TYR A 90 20.57 -13.32 -8.47
C TYR A 90 19.76 -12.01 -8.26
N ARG A 91 18.99 -11.57 -9.26
CA ARG A 91 18.15 -10.37 -9.18
C ARG A 91 16.83 -10.62 -8.44
N LEU A 92 16.30 -11.84 -8.54
CA LEU A 92 15.04 -12.30 -7.95
C LEU A 92 15.27 -13.08 -6.65
N GLY A 93 16.40 -13.78 -6.50
CA GLY A 93 16.73 -14.58 -5.32
C GLY A 93 16.74 -13.76 -4.04
N ALA A 94 17.23 -12.51 -4.12
CA ALA A 94 17.25 -11.56 -3.02
C ALA A 94 15.85 -11.07 -2.58
N PHE A 95 14.76 -11.45 -3.25
CA PHE A 95 13.38 -11.26 -2.77
C PHE A 95 12.93 -12.43 -1.86
N VAL A 96 13.47 -13.63 -2.09
CA VAL A 96 13.06 -14.87 -1.40
C VAL A 96 13.89 -15.12 -0.16
N GLU A 97 15.18 -14.87 -0.25
CA GLU A 97 16.16 -15.17 0.79
C GLU A 97 17.24 -14.10 0.84
N THR A 98 17.98 -14.08 1.95
CA THR A 98 19.25 -13.37 2.03
C THR A 98 20.34 -14.35 2.46
N LYS A 99 21.55 -14.14 1.95
CA LYS A 99 22.71 -14.94 2.29
C LYS A 99 23.50 -14.22 3.38
N VAL A 100 23.86 -14.97 4.41
CA VAL A 100 24.75 -14.52 5.48
C VAL A 100 25.81 -15.60 5.67
N LYS A 101 27.07 -15.25 5.39
CA LYS A 101 28.18 -16.22 5.36
C LYS A 101 27.81 -17.42 4.47
N ASP A 102 27.85 -18.64 5.01
CA ASP A 102 27.53 -19.88 4.30
C ASP A 102 26.05 -20.30 4.39
N GLU A 103 25.19 -19.49 5.03
CA GLU A 103 23.78 -19.82 5.27
C GLU A 103 22.81 -18.92 4.50
N ALA A 104 21.65 -19.48 4.14
CA ALA A 104 20.57 -18.77 3.45
C ALA A 104 19.33 -18.67 4.34
N ILE A 105 18.96 -17.43 4.68
CA ILE A 105 17.78 -17.12 5.49
C ILE A 105 16.60 -16.91 4.54
N LYS A 106 15.63 -17.82 4.58
CA LYS A 106 14.45 -17.79 3.70
C LYS A 106 13.31 -17.01 4.33
N PHE A 107 12.76 -16.06 3.60
CA PHE A 107 11.61 -15.24 4.01
C PHE A 107 10.30 -15.74 3.38
N ILE A 108 10.37 -16.20 2.13
CA ILE A 108 9.20 -16.69 1.39
C ILE A 108 9.31 -18.20 1.22
N PRO A 109 8.51 -19.00 1.94
CA PRO A 109 8.62 -20.47 1.89
C PRO A 109 8.19 -21.01 0.53
N ASP A 110 8.68 -22.21 0.17
CA ASP A 110 8.35 -22.93 -1.06
C ASP A 110 8.57 -22.14 -2.36
N LEU A 111 9.57 -21.26 -2.38
CA LEU A 111 10.16 -20.72 -3.61
C LEU A 111 11.58 -21.26 -3.74
N ILE A 112 11.88 -21.89 -4.88
CA ILE A 112 13.18 -22.52 -5.15
C ILE A 112 13.86 -21.74 -6.28
N VAL A 113 15.09 -21.29 -6.04
CA VAL A 113 15.89 -20.55 -7.01
C VAL A 113 16.77 -21.52 -7.81
N ALA A 114 16.62 -21.50 -9.13
CA ALA A 114 17.49 -22.15 -10.10
C ALA A 114 18.38 -21.08 -10.76
N ASN A 115 19.70 -21.28 -10.70
CA ASN A 115 20.68 -20.32 -11.21
C ASN A 115 21.11 -20.63 -12.66
N ASN A 116 20.72 -21.79 -13.20
CA ASN A 116 20.96 -22.17 -14.59
C ASN A 116 19.87 -23.13 -15.08
N ILE A 117 19.87 -23.37 -16.39
CA ILE A 117 18.78 -24.10 -17.06
C ILE A 117 18.82 -25.60 -16.70
N GLU A 118 20.00 -26.14 -16.43
CA GLU A 118 20.20 -27.53 -16.01
C GLU A 118 19.58 -27.77 -14.63
N GLN A 119 19.81 -26.87 -13.67
CA GLN A 119 19.17 -26.90 -12.35
C GLN A 119 17.64 -26.81 -12.48
N LEU A 120 17.14 -25.92 -13.34
CA LEU A 120 15.71 -25.78 -13.56
C LEU A 120 15.10 -27.07 -14.10
N GLN A 121 15.73 -27.70 -15.11
CA GLN A 121 15.30 -28.98 -15.67
C GLN A 121 15.33 -30.10 -14.63
N GLN A 122 16.37 -30.16 -13.80
CA GLN A 122 16.47 -31.14 -12.71
C GLN A 122 15.33 -30.97 -11.70
N PHE A 123 15.00 -29.74 -11.32
CA PHE A 123 13.92 -29.48 -10.39
C PHE A 123 12.57 -29.91 -10.95
N VAL A 124 12.27 -29.55 -12.19
CA VAL A 124 10.98 -29.88 -12.83
C VAL A 124 10.85 -31.39 -13.13
N SER A 125 11.96 -32.08 -13.42
CA SER A 125 11.97 -33.53 -13.68
C SER A 125 11.86 -34.39 -12.42
N SER A 126 12.00 -33.78 -11.23
CA SER A 126 11.83 -34.48 -9.95
C SER A 126 10.34 -34.72 -9.66
N PRO A 127 9.95 -35.67 -8.78
CA PRO A 127 8.55 -35.92 -8.40
C PRO A 127 7.89 -34.74 -7.64
N ASN A 128 8.58 -33.60 -7.54
CA ASN A 128 8.07 -32.37 -6.95
C ASN A 128 7.31 -31.59 -8.02
N TYR A 129 6.00 -31.41 -7.83
CA TYR A 129 5.19 -30.60 -8.73
C TYR A 129 5.25 -29.11 -8.36
N TYR A 130 5.32 -28.23 -9.37
CA TYR A 130 5.38 -26.78 -9.22
C TYR A 130 4.14 -26.12 -9.83
N GLY A 131 3.65 -25.05 -9.20
CA GLY A 131 2.47 -24.32 -9.66
C GLY A 131 2.77 -23.17 -10.61
N PHE A 132 3.95 -22.57 -10.47
CA PHE A 132 4.35 -21.40 -11.25
C PHE A 132 5.87 -21.29 -11.37
N LEU A 133 6.31 -20.61 -12.42
CA LEU A 133 7.70 -20.26 -12.70
C LEU A 133 7.82 -18.74 -12.85
N VAL A 134 8.74 -18.15 -12.11
CA VAL A 134 9.15 -16.74 -12.27
C VAL A 134 10.48 -16.69 -13.00
N THR A 135 10.58 -15.82 -14.00
CA THR A 135 11.83 -15.60 -14.73
C THR A 135 11.98 -14.14 -15.12
N LEU A 136 13.20 -13.63 -15.16
CA LEU A 136 13.52 -12.46 -15.98
C LEU A 136 13.31 -12.83 -17.45
N ALA A 137 12.94 -11.88 -18.32
CA ALA A 137 12.84 -12.12 -19.76
C ALA A 137 14.09 -12.85 -20.29
N PRO A 138 13.98 -14.16 -20.62
CA PRO A 138 15.16 -14.96 -20.90
C PRO A 138 15.65 -14.75 -22.33
N GLU A 139 16.93 -15.03 -22.56
CA GLU A 139 17.50 -15.12 -23.91
C GLU A 139 16.81 -16.20 -24.74
N GLU A 140 16.92 -16.11 -26.07
CA GLU A 140 16.14 -16.90 -27.04
C GLU A 140 16.20 -18.43 -26.83
N ASP A 141 17.40 -19.02 -26.69
CA ASP A 141 17.55 -20.48 -26.49
C ASP A 141 16.94 -20.92 -25.15
N THR A 142 17.23 -20.16 -24.09
CA THR A 142 16.69 -20.39 -22.75
C THR A 142 15.17 -20.22 -22.73
N ALA A 143 14.62 -19.23 -23.44
CA ALA A 143 13.19 -18.98 -23.57
C ALA A 143 12.47 -20.19 -24.19
N THR A 144 13.06 -20.80 -25.22
CA THR A 144 12.49 -21.98 -25.88
C THR A 144 12.45 -23.19 -24.94
N LYS A 145 13.52 -23.41 -24.16
CA LYS A 145 13.58 -24.50 -23.17
C LYS A 145 12.57 -24.29 -22.05
N ILE A 146 12.49 -23.07 -21.52
CA ILE A 146 11.52 -22.69 -20.47
C ILE A 146 10.08 -22.84 -20.98
N ALA A 147 9.78 -22.40 -22.21
CA ALA A 147 8.45 -22.52 -22.79
C ALA A 147 7.98 -23.99 -22.87
N ARG A 148 8.86 -24.92 -23.29
CA ARG A 148 8.56 -26.35 -23.29
C ARG A 148 8.24 -26.88 -21.89
N LEU A 149 9.05 -26.50 -20.88
CA LEU A 149 8.81 -26.90 -19.49
C LEU A 149 7.46 -26.37 -18.97
N ILE A 150 7.05 -25.17 -19.35
CA ILE A 150 5.75 -24.63 -18.95
C ILE A 150 4.60 -25.40 -19.60
N GLU A 151 4.71 -25.73 -20.89
CA GLU A 151 3.72 -26.51 -21.65
C GLU A 151 3.60 -27.94 -21.10
N ASP A 152 4.73 -28.63 -20.91
CA ASP A 152 4.76 -30.04 -20.49
C ASP A 152 4.18 -30.27 -19.09
N TYR A 153 4.27 -29.27 -18.21
CA TYR A 153 3.90 -29.38 -16.79
C TYR A 153 2.72 -28.48 -16.36
N ASP A 154 2.07 -27.75 -17.28
CA ASP A 154 0.94 -26.83 -17.03
C ASP A 154 1.22 -25.83 -15.89
N ILE A 155 2.35 -25.14 -15.99
CA ILE A 155 2.88 -24.21 -14.99
C ILE A 155 2.46 -22.77 -15.32
N ILE A 156 1.96 -22.00 -14.34
CA ILE A 156 1.69 -20.57 -14.54
C ILE A 156 3.00 -19.81 -14.81
N ALA A 157 3.08 -19.13 -15.94
CA ALA A 157 4.28 -18.42 -16.36
C ALA A 157 4.28 -16.95 -15.93
N ILE A 158 5.27 -16.54 -15.13
CA ILE A 158 5.46 -15.15 -14.68
C ILE A 158 6.78 -14.61 -15.27
N ALA A 159 6.67 -13.62 -16.17
CA ALA A 159 7.82 -12.96 -16.78
C ALA A 159 8.03 -11.56 -16.22
N CYS A 160 9.24 -11.28 -15.74
CA CYS A 160 9.68 -9.97 -15.29
C CYS A 160 10.41 -9.25 -16.43
N VAL A 161 9.93 -8.07 -16.81
CA VAL A 161 10.47 -7.28 -17.92
C VAL A 161 10.97 -5.91 -17.45
N THR A 162 12.09 -5.49 -18.04
CA THR A 162 12.50 -4.09 -18.09
C THR A 162 12.04 -3.48 -19.42
N ARG A 163 12.11 -2.15 -19.54
CA ARG A 163 11.83 -1.46 -20.81
C ARG A 163 12.70 -2.02 -21.94
N ASN A 164 14.00 -2.19 -21.69
CA ASN A 164 14.95 -2.72 -22.68
C ASN A 164 14.64 -4.17 -23.07
N SER A 165 14.40 -5.05 -22.09
CA SER A 165 14.10 -6.45 -22.42
C SER A 165 12.79 -6.59 -23.19
N LEU A 166 11.80 -5.73 -22.91
CA LEU A 166 10.54 -5.73 -23.65
C LEU A 166 10.74 -5.27 -25.10
N ALA A 167 11.56 -4.24 -25.33
CA ALA A 167 11.94 -3.81 -26.68
C ALA A 167 12.61 -4.95 -27.46
N THR A 168 13.59 -5.62 -26.84
CA THR A 168 14.27 -6.79 -27.44
C THR A 168 13.29 -7.91 -27.79
N LEU A 169 12.33 -8.23 -26.90
CA LEU A 169 11.31 -9.25 -27.17
C LEU A 169 10.40 -8.88 -28.36
N ARG A 170 10.04 -7.61 -28.50
CA ARG A 170 9.25 -7.13 -29.65
C ARG A 170 10.02 -7.23 -30.96
N GLU A 171 11.31 -6.91 -30.95
CA GLU A 171 12.19 -7.11 -32.11
C GLU A 171 12.36 -8.59 -32.46
N ALA A 172 12.50 -9.47 -31.46
CA ALA A 172 12.59 -10.92 -31.72
C ALA A 172 11.28 -11.46 -32.33
N ARG A 173 10.13 -10.91 -31.96
CA ARG A 173 8.83 -11.29 -32.55
C ARG A 173 8.79 -11.00 -34.04
N THR A 174 9.32 -9.85 -34.50
CA THR A 174 9.34 -9.53 -35.94
C THR A 174 10.23 -10.51 -36.73
N LYS A 175 11.23 -11.09 -36.07
CA LYS A 175 12.12 -12.12 -36.62
C LYS A 175 11.56 -13.55 -36.56
N LYS A 176 10.31 -13.75 -36.10
CA LYS A 176 9.62 -15.06 -35.96
C LYS A 176 10.33 -16.06 -35.02
N VAL A 177 10.98 -15.56 -33.98
CA VAL A 177 11.62 -16.36 -32.93
C VAL A 177 10.58 -17.04 -32.04
N LYS A 178 10.80 -18.30 -31.58
CA LYS A 178 9.93 -18.96 -30.59
C LYS A 178 10.15 -18.30 -29.22
N GLN A 179 9.08 -17.82 -28.60
CA GLN A 179 9.14 -17.08 -27.34
C GLN A 179 8.35 -17.79 -26.23
N LEU A 180 8.78 -17.54 -24.98
CA LEU A 180 7.96 -17.77 -23.80
C LEU A 180 6.71 -16.87 -23.86
N ILE A 181 5.53 -17.45 -23.74
CA ILE A 181 4.25 -16.73 -23.69
C ILE A 181 3.81 -16.67 -22.21
N PRO A 182 3.96 -15.54 -21.52
CA PRO A 182 3.64 -15.45 -20.10
C PRO A 182 2.14 -15.31 -19.83
N ASP A 183 1.71 -15.83 -18.69
CA ASP A 183 0.38 -15.61 -18.12
C ASP A 183 0.29 -14.31 -17.33
N ILE A 184 1.41 -13.94 -16.68
CA ILE A 184 1.60 -12.72 -15.91
C ILE A 184 2.89 -12.03 -16.35
N VAL A 185 2.82 -10.74 -16.64
CA VAL A 185 3.98 -9.91 -16.98
C VAL A 185 4.16 -8.83 -15.92
N ILE A 186 5.33 -8.78 -15.28
CA ILE A 186 5.71 -7.77 -14.30
C ILE A 186 6.61 -6.73 -14.97
N PHE A 187 6.26 -5.45 -14.83
CA PHE A 187 6.98 -4.29 -15.35
C PHE A 187 7.74 -3.60 -14.22
N ASP A 188 9.06 -3.45 -14.35
CA ASP A 188 9.88 -2.82 -13.31
C ASP A 188 9.91 -1.28 -13.39
N GLU A 189 10.68 -0.66 -12.50
CA GLU A 189 10.83 0.79 -12.37
C GLU A 189 11.47 1.45 -13.60
N SER A 190 12.07 0.69 -14.53
CA SER A 190 12.67 1.26 -15.74
C SER A 190 11.64 1.92 -16.66
N PHE A 191 10.37 1.58 -16.53
CA PHE A 191 9.28 2.21 -17.28
C PHE A 191 9.01 3.67 -16.88
N VAL A 192 9.51 4.10 -15.73
CA VAL A 192 9.42 5.48 -15.22
C VAL A 192 10.81 6.09 -14.97
N ASP A 193 11.84 5.58 -15.65
CA ASP A 193 13.24 6.02 -15.53
C ASP A 193 13.79 6.03 -14.08
N ARG A 194 13.18 5.21 -13.20
CA ARG A 194 13.44 5.16 -11.77
C ARG A 194 13.28 6.51 -11.05
N GLU A 195 12.44 7.41 -11.57
CA GLU A 195 12.24 8.75 -10.98
C GLU A 195 11.12 8.81 -9.93
N VAL A 196 10.14 7.91 -10.05
CA VAL A 196 9.03 7.74 -9.13
C VAL A 196 8.89 6.26 -8.75
N PRO A 197 8.39 5.93 -7.55
CA PRO A 197 8.02 4.56 -7.22
C PRO A 197 6.93 4.05 -8.17
N PHE A 198 7.26 2.97 -8.87
CA PHE A 198 6.40 2.33 -9.84
C PHE A 198 6.81 0.88 -10.05
N SER A 199 5.81 0.02 -10.08
CA SER A 199 5.86 -1.21 -10.83
C SER A 199 4.42 -1.61 -11.13
N ALA A 200 4.24 -2.60 -11.98
CA ALA A 200 2.94 -3.17 -12.22
C ALA A 200 3.08 -4.64 -12.58
N PHE A 201 2.00 -5.39 -12.46
CA PHE A 201 1.86 -6.60 -13.26
C PHE A 201 0.56 -6.57 -14.04
N THR A 202 0.59 -7.18 -15.22
CA THR A 202 -0.57 -7.41 -16.06
C THR A 202 -0.74 -8.92 -16.17
N ALA A 203 -1.92 -9.44 -15.85
CA ALA A 203 -2.22 -10.87 -15.92
C ALA A 203 -3.42 -11.13 -16.83
N GLN A 204 -3.44 -12.32 -17.45
CA GLN A 204 -4.62 -12.77 -18.18
C GLN A 204 -5.86 -12.70 -17.27
N LYS A 205 -6.94 -12.14 -17.80
CA LYS A 205 -8.17 -11.88 -17.05
C LYS A 205 -8.72 -13.13 -16.35
N LYS A 206 -8.62 -14.30 -17.00
CA LYS A 206 -9.02 -15.60 -16.44
C LYS A 206 -8.34 -15.91 -15.09
N LEU A 207 -7.08 -15.52 -14.93
CA LEU A 207 -6.33 -15.71 -13.68
C LEU A 207 -6.63 -14.61 -12.67
N TYR A 208 -6.82 -13.37 -13.14
CA TYR A 208 -7.06 -12.21 -12.28
C TYR A 208 -8.48 -12.20 -11.66
N ASP A 209 -9.48 -12.76 -12.35
CA ASP A 209 -10.90 -12.67 -11.97
C ASP A 209 -11.24 -13.22 -10.59
N CYS A 210 -10.39 -14.09 -10.02
CA CYS A 210 -10.53 -14.53 -8.64
C CYS A 210 -10.41 -13.39 -7.62
N TRP A 211 -9.73 -12.29 -7.96
CA TRP A 211 -9.59 -11.08 -7.13
C TRP A 211 -10.67 -10.02 -7.41
N ASN A 212 -11.48 -10.20 -8.46
CA ASN A 212 -12.64 -9.33 -8.76
C ASN A 212 -13.93 -9.78 -8.05
N GLN A 213 -13.86 -10.81 -7.21
CA GLN A 213 -15.00 -11.35 -6.49
C GLN A 213 -15.40 -10.46 -5.29
N PRO A 214 -16.69 -10.44 -4.92
CA PRO A 214 -17.14 -9.73 -3.73
C PRO A 214 -16.34 -10.10 -2.47
N GLY A 215 -15.88 -9.10 -1.72
CA GLY A 215 -15.02 -9.25 -0.54
C GLY A 215 -13.52 -9.45 -0.82
N LYS A 216 -13.09 -9.53 -2.08
CA LYS A 216 -11.68 -9.65 -2.49
C LYS A 216 -11.18 -8.41 -3.26
N GLU A 217 -12.00 -7.39 -3.41
CA GLU A 217 -11.77 -6.24 -4.29
C GLU A 217 -10.62 -5.33 -3.83
N ASN A 218 -10.13 -5.54 -2.62
CA ASN A 218 -8.98 -4.85 -2.03
C ASN A 218 -7.71 -5.70 -2.02
N PHE A 219 -7.70 -6.93 -2.56
CA PHE A 219 -6.49 -7.76 -2.60
C PHE A 219 -5.38 -7.14 -3.45
N HIS A 220 -5.78 -6.32 -4.43
CA HIS A 220 -4.91 -5.64 -5.37
C HIS A 220 -4.76 -4.15 -5.09
N SER A 221 -5.04 -3.68 -3.87
CA SER A 221 -4.70 -2.31 -3.45
C SER A 221 -3.43 -2.24 -2.63
N THR A 222 -2.62 -1.20 -2.88
CA THR A 222 -1.41 -0.87 -2.12
C THR A 222 -1.59 0.49 -1.42
N THR A 223 -0.65 0.89 -0.56
CA THR A 223 -0.81 2.12 0.25
C THR A 223 -0.85 3.39 -0.60
N PHE A 224 -0.19 3.37 -1.76
CA PHE A 224 0.04 4.55 -2.59
C PHE A 224 -0.36 4.37 -4.06
N GLN A 225 -0.67 3.15 -4.53
CA GLN A 225 -1.22 2.93 -5.87
C GLN A 225 -2.72 2.58 -5.80
N PRO A 226 -3.51 3.10 -6.74
CA PRO A 226 -3.11 3.91 -7.90
C PRO A 226 -2.93 5.39 -7.51
N ASN A 227 -2.05 6.12 -8.18
CA ASN A 227 -1.92 7.57 -8.00
C ASN A 227 -1.61 8.32 -9.31
N THR A 228 -1.81 9.64 -9.28
CA THR A 228 -1.68 10.50 -10.46
C THR A 228 -0.22 10.77 -10.81
N VAL A 229 0.62 11.07 -9.80
CA VAL A 229 2.03 11.43 -10.04
C VAL A 229 2.78 10.32 -10.78
N THR A 230 2.61 9.08 -10.35
CA THR A 230 3.26 7.93 -10.97
C THR A 230 2.69 7.66 -12.36
N SER A 231 1.36 7.63 -12.52
CA SER A 231 0.73 7.30 -13.80
C SER A 231 0.94 8.37 -14.86
N LEU A 232 0.87 9.65 -14.52
CA LEU A 232 1.16 10.75 -15.46
C LEU A 232 2.64 10.73 -15.87
N HIS A 233 3.54 10.50 -14.92
CA HIS A 233 4.97 10.40 -15.24
C HIS A 233 5.27 9.18 -16.14
N PHE A 234 4.63 8.03 -15.90
CA PHE A 234 4.70 6.86 -16.79
C PHE A 234 4.30 7.22 -18.23
N MET A 235 3.18 7.94 -18.44
CA MET A 235 2.74 8.31 -19.79
C MET A 235 3.76 9.18 -20.53
N ARG A 236 4.46 10.09 -19.82
CA ARG A 236 5.50 10.95 -20.41
C ARG A 236 6.77 10.18 -20.75
N CYS A 237 7.21 9.31 -19.84
CA CYS A 237 8.32 8.41 -20.11
C CYS A 237 8.02 7.51 -21.32
N LEU A 238 6.79 7.01 -21.42
CA LEU A 238 6.35 6.16 -22.53
C LEU A 238 6.39 6.90 -23.88
N GLU A 239 5.83 8.11 -23.94
CA GLU A 239 5.82 8.94 -25.15
C GLU A 239 7.23 9.18 -25.69
N TYR A 240 8.18 9.47 -24.79
CA TYR A 240 9.58 9.70 -25.15
C TYR A 240 10.32 8.41 -25.53
N ALA A 241 10.20 7.37 -24.71
CA ALA A 241 11.03 6.18 -24.82
C ALA A 241 10.56 5.20 -25.90
N ASP A 242 9.28 5.23 -26.29
CA ASP A 242 8.71 4.37 -27.31
C ASP A 242 7.57 5.08 -28.06
N SER A 243 7.95 6.18 -28.74
CA SER A 243 7.03 7.02 -29.49
C SER A 243 6.26 6.26 -30.57
N SER A 244 6.85 5.23 -31.16
CA SER A 244 6.17 4.38 -32.15
C SER A 244 4.99 3.63 -31.52
N PHE A 245 5.20 2.96 -30.37
CA PHE A 245 4.11 2.32 -29.65
C PHE A 245 3.09 3.35 -29.18
N PHE A 246 3.53 4.44 -28.55
CA PHE A 246 2.66 5.50 -28.04
C PHE A 246 1.73 6.04 -29.14
N ASN A 247 2.28 6.38 -30.31
CA ASN A 247 1.52 6.86 -31.46
C ASN A 247 0.52 5.82 -31.97
N SER A 248 0.85 4.53 -31.90
CA SER A 248 -0.07 3.46 -32.34
C SER A 248 -1.32 3.33 -31.45
N VAL A 249 -1.25 3.77 -30.19
CA VAL A 249 -2.35 3.73 -29.22
C VAL A 249 -2.93 5.11 -28.90
N ALA A 250 -2.36 6.19 -29.44
CA ALA A 250 -2.75 7.57 -29.18
C ALA A 250 -4.26 7.84 -29.38
N PRO A 251 -4.94 7.31 -30.43
CA PRO A 251 -6.39 7.51 -30.58
C PRO A 251 -7.20 6.99 -29.38
N GLN A 252 -6.81 5.84 -28.82
CA GLN A 252 -7.46 5.27 -27.64
C GLN A 252 -7.11 6.06 -26.37
N LEU A 253 -5.88 6.57 -26.25
CA LEU A 253 -5.48 7.42 -25.13
C LEU A 253 -6.29 8.73 -25.11
N GLU A 254 -6.54 9.32 -26.27
CA GLU A 254 -7.39 10.51 -26.43
C GLU A 254 -8.85 10.20 -26.05
N LEU A 255 -9.39 9.05 -26.45
CA LEU A 255 -10.71 8.60 -26.02
C LEU A 255 -10.78 8.39 -24.50
N ILE A 256 -9.76 7.80 -23.87
CA ILE A 256 -9.70 7.67 -22.40
C ILE A 256 -9.66 9.06 -21.74
N GLN A 257 -8.95 10.01 -22.33
CA GLN A 257 -8.87 11.38 -21.82
C GLN A 257 -10.21 12.11 -21.96
N ASN A 258 -10.87 12.00 -23.11
CA ASN A 258 -11.96 12.89 -23.49
C ASN A 258 -13.36 12.25 -23.44
N ASP A 259 -13.50 10.93 -23.39
CA ASP A 259 -14.78 10.24 -23.22
C ASP A 259 -14.83 9.51 -21.88
N ILE A 260 -15.65 10.04 -20.96
CA ILE A 260 -15.77 9.48 -19.61
C ILE A 260 -16.42 8.09 -19.58
N LYS A 261 -17.29 7.77 -20.54
CA LYS A 261 -17.91 6.45 -20.64
C LYS A 261 -16.89 5.44 -21.12
N PHE A 262 -16.12 5.79 -22.14
CA PHE A 262 -15.00 4.98 -22.61
C PHE A 262 -13.98 4.76 -21.50
N ARG A 263 -13.56 5.83 -20.80
CA ARG A 263 -12.68 5.75 -19.63
C ARG A 263 -13.22 4.81 -18.56
N ALA A 264 -14.49 4.96 -18.19
CA ALA A 264 -15.13 4.12 -17.17
C ALA A 264 -15.10 2.63 -17.55
N ARG A 265 -15.40 2.31 -18.82
CA ARG A 265 -15.32 0.94 -19.33
C ARG A 265 -13.90 0.40 -19.22
N ILE A 266 -12.91 1.11 -19.77
CA ILE A 266 -11.51 0.67 -19.74
C ILE A 266 -10.99 0.53 -18.31
N PHE A 267 -11.34 1.45 -17.41
CA PHE A 267 -10.96 1.36 -15.99
C PHE A 267 -11.56 0.13 -15.30
N GLY A 268 -12.84 -0.18 -15.56
CA GLY A 268 -13.49 -1.37 -15.03
C GLY A 268 -12.87 -2.66 -15.55
N ASP A 269 -12.56 -2.70 -16.84
CA ASP A 269 -12.06 -3.90 -17.54
C ASP A 269 -10.58 -4.17 -17.28
N ARG A 270 -9.76 -3.11 -17.20
CA ARG A 270 -8.30 -3.19 -17.10
C ARG A 270 -7.77 -2.98 -15.70
N TYR A 271 -8.54 -2.42 -14.76
CA TYR A 271 -8.06 -2.10 -13.43
C TYR A 271 -8.96 -2.62 -12.29
N ASN A 272 -10.11 -1.98 -12.04
CA ASN A 272 -10.94 -2.32 -10.87
C ASN A 272 -12.43 -1.98 -11.06
N LEU A 273 -13.23 -3.01 -11.37
CA LEU A 273 -14.68 -2.89 -11.51
C LEU A 273 -15.39 -2.49 -10.21
N ALA A 274 -14.96 -2.99 -9.06
CA ALA A 274 -15.59 -2.66 -7.78
C ALA A 274 -15.37 -1.20 -7.40
N ARG A 275 -14.16 -0.68 -7.67
CA ARG A 275 -13.87 0.73 -7.49
C ARG A 275 -14.72 1.59 -8.42
N LEU A 276 -14.90 1.19 -9.68
CA LEU A 276 -15.80 1.89 -10.59
C LEU A 276 -17.23 1.97 -10.06
N LYS A 277 -17.74 0.89 -9.46
CA LYS A 277 -19.06 0.89 -8.81
C LYS A 277 -19.12 1.88 -7.64
N ALA A 278 -18.06 1.94 -6.83
CA ALA A 278 -17.96 2.93 -5.75
C ALA A 278 -17.97 4.37 -6.31
N ILE A 279 -17.13 4.67 -7.31
CA ILE A 279 -17.06 5.99 -7.99
C ILE A 279 -18.45 6.44 -8.45
N LYS A 280 -19.19 5.55 -9.13
CA LYS A 280 -20.57 5.79 -9.59
C LYS A 280 -21.51 6.11 -8.42
N LEU A 281 -21.48 5.27 -7.39
CA LEU A 281 -22.36 5.42 -6.22
C LEU A 281 -22.09 6.72 -5.44
N THR A 282 -20.83 7.16 -5.40
CA THR A 282 -20.39 8.38 -4.71
C THR A 282 -20.47 9.65 -5.57
N LYS A 283 -21.04 9.55 -6.78
CA LYS A 283 -21.22 10.64 -7.76
C LYS A 283 -19.89 11.29 -8.21
N PHE A 284 -18.79 10.55 -8.24
CA PHE A 284 -17.50 11.02 -8.78
C PHE A 284 -17.26 10.56 -10.22
N LEU A 285 -18.26 9.97 -10.89
CA LEU A 285 -18.21 9.69 -12.33
C LEU A 285 -18.48 10.99 -13.11
N THR A 286 -17.52 11.91 -13.08
CA THR A 286 -17.55 13.19 -13.80
C THR A 286 -16.13 13.57 -14.23
N LYS A 287 -16.02 14.47 -15.22
CA LYS A 287 -14.72 15.00 -15.67
C LYS A 287 -14.20 16.10 -14.76
N ASP A 288 -15.10 16.80 -14.07
CA ASP A 288 -14.78 17.91 -13.19
C ASP A 288 -14.57 17.42 -11.75
N VAL A 289 -13.42 16.76 -11.53
CA VAL A 289 -12.95 16.40 -10.19
C VAL A 289 -11.59 17.03 -9.97
N ARG A 290 -11.50 17.88 -8.96
CA ARG A 290 -10.29 18.62 -8.56
C ARG A 290 -10.11 18.54 -7.05
N ALA A 291 -8.89 18.67 -6.55
CA ALA A 291 -8.63 18.63 -5.11
C ALA A 291 -7.63 19.71 -4.71
N SER A 292 -7.88 20.40 -3.60
CA SER A 292 -7.01 21.48 -3.11
C SER A 292 -7.27 21.75 -1.63
N GLY A 293 -6.19 21.88 -0.85
CA GLY A 293 -6.27 22.05 0.60
C GLY A 293 -7.00 20.88 1.25
N ASN A 294 -8.00 21.15 2.09
CA ASN A 294 -8.71 20.11 2.83
C ASN A 294 -9.89 19.48 2.06
N PHE A 295 -10.03 19.80 0.78
CA PHE A 295 -11.24 19.56 0.01
C PHE A 295 -11.01 18.85 -1.31
N ILE A 296 -12.03 18.06 -1.65
CA ILE A 296 -12.26 17.55 -3.00
C ILE A 296 -13.47 18.31 -3.56
N TYR A 297 -13.38 18.69 -4.82
CA TYR A 297 -14.48 19.32 -5.54
C TYR A 297 -14.92 18.40 -6.67
N SER A 298 -16.23 18.27 -6.84
CA SER A 298 -16.85 17.45 -7.87
C SER A 298 -18.07 18.19 -8.38
N GLU A 299 -17.98 18.74 -9.59
CA GLU A 299 -19.00 19.65 -10.15
C GLU A 299 -19.23 20.83 -9.18
N ASP A 300 -20.46 21.01 -8.70
CA ASP A 300 -20.86 22.04 -7.74
C ASP A 300 -20.56 21.68 -6.27
N ARG A 301 -20.15 20.44 -5.99
CA ARG A 301 -19.95 19.95 -4.62
C ARG A 301 -18.55 20.25 -4.13
N GLN A 302 -18.46 20.87 -2.95
CA GLN A 302 -17.24 20.95 -2.15
C GLN A 302 -17.34 19.97 -0.98
N ILE A 303 -16.40 19.05 -0.87
CA ILE A 303 -16.46 17.91 0.06
C ILE A 303 -15.18 17.91 0.91
N PHE A 304 -15.34 17.92 2.23
CA PHE A 304 -14.21 17.75 3.15
C PHE A 304 -13.67 16.32 3.08
N ASP A 305 -12.36 16.18 2.87
CA ASP A 305 -11.73 14.88 2.82
C ASP A 305 -11.25 14.42 4.20
N CYS A 306 -12.06 13.63 4.91
CA CYS A 306 -11.67 12.97 6.16
C CYS A 306 -11.03 11.59 5.93
N VAL A 307 -10.70 11.21 4.70
CA VAL A 307 -9.93 10.00 4.37
C VAL A 307 -8.48 10.34 4.08
N SER A 308 -8.25 11.44 3.35
CA SER A 308 -6.94 12.07 3.10
C SER A 308 -5.89 11.10 2.52
N GLY A 309 -6.29 10.36 1.48
CA GLY A 309 -5.44 9.32 0.89
C GLY A 309 -5.14 8.16 1.85
N VAL A 310 -6.08 7.82 2.74
CA VAL A 310 -5.90 6.83 3.82
C VAL A 310 -4.82 7.28 4.82
N ALA A 311 -4.95 8.52 5.30
CA ALA A 311 -4.05 9.20 6.24
C ALA A 311 -2.66 9.57 5.68
N CYS A 312 -2.55 9.80 4.37
CA CYS A 312 -1.34 10.28 3.72
C CYS A 312 -1.17 11.81 3.79
N SER A 313 -2.25 12.55 4.01
CA SER A 313 -2.20 14.02 3.97
C SER A 313 -1.70 14.63 5.26
N ILE A 314 -0.65 15.43 5.14
CA ILE A 314 -0.21 16.35 6.19
C ILE A 314 -0.72 17.74 5.87
N ARG A 315 -0.38 18.29 4.69
CA ARG A 315 -0.72 19.68 4.32
C ARG A 315 -1.97 19.86 3.47
N GLY A 316 -2.70 18.79 3.18
CA GLY A 316 -3.86 18.79 2.28
C GLY A 316 -3.51 18.33 0.87
N HIS A 317 -4.47 18.46 -0.04
CA HIS A 317 -4.32 18.18 -1.47
C HIS A 317 -3.57 19.33 -2.16
N ASN A 318 -2.67 18.99 -3.08
CA ASN A 318 -2.00 19.93 -3.99
C ASN A 318 -1.42 21.19 -3.30
N PRO A 319 -0.47 21.05 -2.35
CA PRO A 319 0.22 22.19 -1.75
C PRO A 319 0.85 23.07 -2.86
N PRO A 320 0.37 24.33 -3.05
CA PRO A 320 0.60 25.08 -4.29
C PRO A 320 2.07 25.46 -4.52
N ASN A 321 2.85 25.59 -3.45
CA ASN A 321 4.27 25.95 -3.52
C ASN A 321 5.21 24.74 -3.45
N TYR A 322 4.68 23.50 -3.44
CA TYR A 322 5.46 22.28 -3.24
C TYR A 322 6.75 22.22 -4.05
N VAL A 323 6.68 22.43 -5.38
CA VAL A 323 7.87 22.37 -6.25
C VAL A 323 8.90 23.43 -5.87
N LYS A 324 8.47 24.66 -5.57
CA LYS A 324 9.37 25.76 -5.18
C LYS A 324 10.00 25.50 -3.82
N GLU A 325 9.22 25.01 -2.85
CA GLU A 325 9.70 24.65 -1.51
C GLU A 325 10.81 23.58 -1.60
N LEU A 326 10.62 22.55 -2.42
CA LEU A 326 11.64 21.52 -2.61
C LEU A 326 12.93 22.02 -3.27
N GLN A 327 12.86 23.10 -4.04
CA GLN A 327 14.03 23.76 -4.62
C GLN A 327 14.81 24.58 -3.58
N THR A 328 14.15 25.03 -2.50
CA THR A 328 14.81 25.76 -1.41
C THR A 328 15.55 24.87 -0.41
N ILE A 329 15.40 23.54 -0.50
CA ILE A 329 16.15 22.60 0.33
C ILE A 329 17.61 22.56 -0.13
N ASP A 330 18.46 23.27 0.60
CA ASP A 330 19.92 23.30 0.40
C ASP A 330 20.60 22.20 1.21
N SER A 331 20.44 20.95 0.77
CA SER A 331 21.20 19.81 1.29
C SER A 331 21.91 19.06 0.16
N LYS A 332 23.19 18.76 0.39
CA LYS A 332 24.02 17.96 -0.51
C LYS A 332 23.87 16.46 -0.30
N ASP A 333 23.35 16.06 0.87
CA ASP A 333 23.04 14.67 1.24
C ASP A 333 21.73 14.68 2.04
N GLU A 334 20.61 14.58 1.32
CA GLU A 334 19.27 14.69 1.92
C GLU A 334 18.95 13.50 2.82
N LYS A 335 19.54 12.33 2.58
CA LYS A 335 19.33 11.13 3.40
C LYS A 335 19.95 11.33 4.79
N THR A 336 21.21 11.74 4.84
CA THR A 336 21.92 11.97 6.11
C THR A 336 21.28 13.11 6.91
N GLU A 337 20.88 14.19 6.23
CA GLU A 337 20.19 15.30 6.89
C GLU A 337 18.84 14.86 7.47
N LEU A 338 18.06 14.09 6.71
CA LEU A 338 16.80 13.57 7.20
C LEU A 338 16.98 12.62 8.39
N ALA A 339 17.98 11.74 8.34
CA ALA A 339 18.29 10.84 9.45
C ALA A 339 18.60 11.62 10.75
N LYS A 340 19.41 12.68 10.66
CA LYS A 340 19.73 13.56 11.80
C LYS A 340 18.48 14.25 12.35
N ARG A 341 17.61 14.76 11.48
CA ARG A 341 16.39 15.44 11.91
C ARG A 341 15.42 14.48 12.57
N LEU A 342 15.24 13.29 12.00
CA LEU A 342 14.36 12.26 12.58
C LEU A 342 14.92 11.68 13.89
N TYR A 343 16.25 11.57 14.05
CA TYR A 343 16.87 11.13 15.30
C TYR A 343 16.38 11.94 16.52
N GLN A 344 16.16 13.26 16.36
CA GLN A 344 15.64 14.12 17.44
C GLN A 344 14.23 13.71 17.91
N TYR A 345 13.48 13.01 17.07
CA TYR A 345 12.10 12.60 17.33
C TYR A 345 11.96 11.11 17.62
N THR A 346 12.99 10.29 17.36
CA THR A 346 12.87 8.83 17.40
C THR A 346 14.00 8.15 18.17
N GLY A 347 15.15 8.80 18.31
CA GLY A 347 16.35 8.23 18.93
C GLY A 347 17.07 7.17 18.09
N LEU A 348 16.68 6.97 16.83
CA LEU A 348 17.28 5.99 15.91
C LEU A 348 18.21 6.67 14.91
N GLU A 349 19.44 6.18 14.80
CA GLU A 349 20.53 6.85 14.09
C GLU A 349 20.51 6.59 12.58
N CYS A 350 20.07 5.39 12.17
CA CYS A 350 20.15 4.96 10.79
C CYS A 350 18.79 5.00 10.09
N LEU A 351 18.83 5.10 8.75
CA LEU A 351 17.65 5.25 7.91
C LEU A 351 17.78 4.43 6.62
N LEU A 352 16.75 3.66 6.28
CA LEU A 352 16.53 3.04 4.97
C LEU A 352 15.31 3.67 4.28
N PRO A 353 15.39 3.97 2.98
CA PRO A 353 14.23 4.36 2.20
C PRO A 353 13.36 3.13 1.88
N VAL A 354 12.04 3.33 1.87
CA VAL A 354 11.07 2.37 1.35
C VAL A 354 9.99 3.12 0.58
N VAL A 355 9.18 2.40 -0.19
CA VAL A 355 8.22 3.03 -1.10
C VAL A 355 6.77 2.90 -0.63
N SER A 356 6.51 2.24 0.49
CA SER A 356 5.17 2.02 1.05
C SER A 356 5.23 1.54 2.50
N GLY A 357 4.07 1.50 3.17
CA GLY A 357 3.99 0.85 4.49
C GLY A 357 4.30 -0.64 4.46
N ALA A 358 3.83 -1.36 3.43
CA ALA A 358 4.06 -2.81 3.33
C ALA A 358 5.54 -3.14 3.07
N SER A 359 6.21 -2.39 2.18
CA SER A 359 7.65 -2.53 1.95
C SER A 359 8.46 -2.12 3.18
N GLY A 360 7.99 -1.15 3.97
CA GLY A 360 8.57 -0.77 5.27
C GLY A 360 8.52 -1.90 6.30
N VAL A 361 7.35 -2.49 6.50
CA VAL A 361 7.19 -3.64 7.40
C VAL A 361 7.97 -4.86 6.91
N GLU A 362 7.94 -5.15 5.61
CA GLU A 362 8.72 -6.24 5.02
C GLU A 362 10.22 -6.04 5.24
N THR A 363 10.72 -4.82 5.00
CA THR A 363 12.11 -4.44 5.26
C THR A 363 12.47 -4.63 6.73
N ALA A 364 11.65 -4.12 7.65
CA ALA A 364 11.92 -4.22 9.08
C ALA A 364 11.98 -5.68 9.56
N LEU A 365 11.06 -6.53 9.09
CA LEU A 365 11.08 -7.97 9.38
C LEU A 365 12.31 -8.66 8.81
N ARG A 366 12.65 -8.40 7.54
CA ARG A 366 13.81 -9.03 6.89
C ARG A 366 15.11 -8.64 7.61
N VAL A 367 15.28 -7.36 7.93
CA VAL A 367 16.43 -6.87 8.71
C VAL A 367 16.48 -7.54 10.08
N ALA A 368 15.36 -7.55 10.81
CA ALA A 368 15.31 -8.11 12.16
C ALA A 368 15.59 -9.61 12.20
N LEU A 369 15.00 -10.39 11.28
CA LEU A 369 15.23 -11.83 11.16
C LEU A 369 16.66 -12.16 10.71
N THR A 370 17.25 -11.32 9.86
CA THR A 370 18.65 -11.48 9.42
C THR A 370 19.61 -11.29 10.57
N VAL A 371 19.48 -10.17 11.29
CA VAL A 371 20.43 -9.78 12.34
C VAL A 371 20.31 -10.61 13.62
N GLN A 372 19.17 -11.27 13.82
CA GLN A 372 18.91 -12.15 14.97
C GLN A 372 19.11 -13.64 14.67
N TYR A 373 19.50 -13.99 13.44
CA TYR A 373 19.73 -15.37 13.06
C TYR A 373 20.74 -16.06 14.02
N PRO A 374 20.47 -17.29 14.52
CA PRO A 374 19.46 -18.26 14.07
C PRO A 374 18.08 -18.13 14.72
N ARG A 375 17.77 -17.06 15.45
CA ARG A 375 16.39 -16.80 15.94
C ARG A 375 15.50 -16.42 14.77
N GLN A 376 14.31 -16.99 14.70
CA GLN A 376 13.45 -16.89 13.52
C GLN A 376 11.97 -16.62 13.83
N TYR A 377 11.56 -16.62 15.10
CA TYR A 377 10.15 -16.36 15.43
C TYR A 377 9.86 -14.87 15.54
N ALA A 378 8.80 -14.42 14.88
CA ALA A 378 8.23 -13.09 15.08
C ALA A 378 6.96 -13.19 15.95
N ILE A 379 6.87 -12.38 17.00
CA ILE A 379 5.60 -12.18 17.71
C ILE A 379 4.91 -10.96 17.10
N VAL A 380 3.62 -11.12 16.77
CA VAL A 380 2.76 -10.05 16.28
C VAL A 380 1.47 -10.00 17.09
N LEU A 381 0.93 -8.80 17.29
CA LEU A 381 -0.35 -8.61 17.97
C LEU A 381 -1.55 -8.88 17.04
N LYS A 382 -2.53 -9.68 17.49
CA LYS A 382 -3.80 -9.88 16.78
C LYS A 382 -4.52 -8.55 16.61
N GLY A 383 -5.08 -8.34 15.42
CA GLY A 383 -5.67 -7.05 15.03
C GLY A 383 -4.65 -6.07 14.41
N GLY A 384 -3.36 -6.41 14.36
CA GLY A 384 -2.39 -5.64 13.58
C GLY A 384 -2.63 -5.73 12.07
N PHE A 385 -2.10 -4.77 11.32
CA PHE A 385 -2.12 -4.69 9.87
C PHE A 385 -0.74 -4.33 9.32
N GLY A 386 0.09 -5.35 9.04
CA GLY A 386 1.45 -5.16 8.49
C GLY A 386 1.50 -4.83 6.99
N GLY A 387 0.36 -4.78 6.28
CA GLY A 387 0.32 -4.62 4.84
C GLY A 387 0.02 -5.92 4.10
N LYS A 388 0.30 -5.95 2.78
CA LYS A 388 -0.19 -7.01 1.87
C LYS A 388 0.88 -7.69 1.04
N THR A 389 2.15 -7.33 1.16
CA THR A 389 3.25 -8.13 0.57
C THR A 389 3.41 -9.43 1.35
N LEU A 390 4.08 -10.43 0.78
CA LEU A 390 4.03 -11.82 1.28
C LEU A 390 4.54 -11.96 2.71
N LEU A 391 5.65 -11.29 3.06
CA LEU A 391 6.18 -11.33 4.42
C LEU A 391 5.44 -10.33 5.31
N ALA A 392 5.22 -9.10 4.85
CA ALA A 392 4.52 -8.09 5.65
C ALA A 392 3.08 -8.49 6.04
N LEU A 393 2.42 -9.29 5.20
CA LEU A 393 1.09 -9.84 5.47
C LEU A 393 1.06 -10.76 6.70
N THR A 394 2.20 -11.31 7.12
CA THR A 394 2.30 -12.02 8.39
C THR A 394 2.00 -11.12 9.59
N GLY A 395 2.17 -9.80 9.44
CA GLY A 395 1.74 -8.81 10.42
C GLY A 395 0.21 -8.72 10.60
N THR A 396 -0.57 -9.37 9.72
CA THR A 396 -2.04 -9.34 9.72
C THR A 396 -2.60 -10.71 10.12
N SER A 397 -3.22 -10.83 11.30
CA SER A 397 -3.71 -12.13 11.80
C SER A 397 -4.97 -12.64 11.08
N SER A 398 -5.72 -11.78 10.39
CA SER A 398 -6.99 -12.15 9.77
C SER A 398 -6.82 -13.19 8.65
N ALA A 399 -7.53 -14.31 8.78
CA ALA A 399 -7.52 -15.40 7.80
C ALA A 399 -8.04 -14.98 6.43
N SER A 400 -8.93 -13.99 6.35
CA SER A 400 -9.55 -13.56 5.09
C SER A 400 -8.52 -13.05 4.08
N TYR A 401 -7.45 -12.41 4.54
CA TYR A 401 -6.33 -11.91 3.72
C TYR A 401 -5.32 -13.00 3.32
N LYS A 402 -5.30 -14.11 4.06
CA LYS A 402 -4.33 -15.22 3.90
C LYS A 402 -4.88 -16.43 3.18
N GLN A 403 -6.18 -16.43 2.92
CA GLN A 403 -6.90 -17.50 2.25
C GLN A 403 -6.31 -17.75 0.85
N ASN A 404 -6.06 -19.03 0.54
CA ASN A 404 -5.59 -19.52 -0.75
C ASN A 404 -4.23 -18.99 -1.24
N ILE A 405 -3.43 -18.31 -0.41
CA ILE A 405 -2.09 -17.82 -0.83
C ILE A 405 -0.93 -18.51 -0.11
N GLN A 406 -1.23 -19.62 0.58
CA GLN A 406 -0.25 -20.41 1.33
C GLN A 406 0.75 -21.13 0.41
N PRO A 407 1.95 -21.45 0.92
CA PRO A 407 2.43 -21.17 2.28
C PRO A 407 2.94 -19.74 2.47
N LEU A 408 2.71 -19.16 3.67
CA LEU A 408 3.34 -17.93 4.14
C LEU A 408 4.40 -18.27 5.19
N TYR A 409 5.27 -17.31 5.53
CA TYR A 409 6.29 -17.48 6.58
C TYR A 409 5.66 -18.01 7.87
N SER A 410 6.12 -19.17 8.33
CA SER A 410 5.43 -19.98 9.35
C SER A 410 5.81 -19.61 10.79
N ASN A 411 6.97 -19.00 10.99
CA ASN A 411 7.52 -18.74 12.32
C ASN A 411 6.93 -17.43 12.90
N VAL A 412 5.61 -17.39 13.04
CA VAL A 412 4.87 -16.20 13.49
C VAL A 412 3.88 -16.60 14.58
N LEU A 413 3.98 -15.92 15.72
CA LEU A 413 3.14 -16.14 16.89
C LEU A 413 2.19 -14.95 17.05
N TYR A 414 0.89 -15.22 17.16
CA TYR A 414 -0.14 -14.19 17.29
C TYR A 414 -0.67 -14.10 18.72
N ILE A 415 -0.41 -12.99 19.39
CA ILE A 415 -0.90 -12.72 20.75
C ILE A 415 -2.02 -11.68 20.71
N ASP A 416 -3.13 -11.91 21.40
CA ASP A 416 -4.16 -10.88 21.53
C ASP A 416 -3.76 -9.89 22.64
N PRO A 417 -3.44 -8.62 22.33
CA PRO A 417 -3.03 -7.67 23.36
C PRO A 417 -4.17 -7.29 24.31
N PHE A 418 -5.42 -7.58 23.97
CA PHE A 418 -6.58 -7.26 24.80
C PHE A 418 -7.09 -8.45 25.62
N ALA A 419 -6.47 -9.63 25.49
CA ALA A 419 -6.81 -10.79 26.30
C ALA A 419 -6.30 -10.62 27.74
N LYS A 420 -7.06 -11.14 28.71
CA LYS A 420 -6.71 -11.06 30.14
C LYS A 420 -5.38 -11.74 30.46
N ASP A 421 -5.03 -12.77 29.69
CA ASP A 421 -3.83 -13.60 29.80
C ASP A 421 -2.76 -13.22 28.76
N ALA A 422 -2.82 -12.02 28.16
CA ALA A 422 -1.87 -11.59 27.13
C ALA A 422 -0.41 -11.70 27.58
N ILE A 423 -0.08 -11.27 28.81
CA ILE A 423 1.27 -11.36 29.37
C ILE A 423 1.72 -12.82 29.51
N ALA A 424 0.85 -13.70 30.02
CA ALA A 424 1.16 -15.13 30.13
C ALA A 424 1.39 -15.78 28.75
N GLN A 425 0.66 -15.35 27.71
CA GLN A 425 0.92 -15.78 26.34
C GLN A 425 2.28 -15.31 25.83
N PHE A 426 2.72 -14.10 26.19
CA PHE A 426 4.06 -13.61 25.86
C PHE A 426 5.14 -14.43 26.57
N GLU A 427 5.01 -14.68 27.87
CA GLU A 427 5.95 -15.51 28.65
C GLU A 427 6.07 -16.92 28.04
N ALA A 428 4.95 -17.57 27.74
CA ALA A 428 4.92 -18.88 27.11
C ALA A 428 5.62 -18.88 25.74
N ALA A 429 5.34 -17.87 24.91
CA ALA A 429 5.97 -17.72 23.59
C ALA A 429 7.49 -17.55 23.70
N MET A 430 7.97 -16.71 24.62
CA MET A 430 9.41 -16.47 24.83
C MET A 430 10.13 -17.70 25.38
N ASN A 431 9.47 -18.51 26.21
CA ASN A 431 10.06 -19.72 26.79
C ASN A 431 10.10 -20.88 25.79
N GLN A 432 9.14 -20.95 24.86
CA GLN A 432 9.02 -22.07 23.92
C GLN A 432 9.76 -21.84 22.60
N TYR A 433 9.94 -20.58 22.18
CA TYR A 433 10.42 -20.25 20.84
C TYR A 433 11.59 -19.27 20.88
N SER A 434 12.52 -19.42 19.92
CA SER A 434 13.61 -18.46 19.70
C SER A 434 13.09 -17.21 18.97
N VAL A 435 12.50 -16.31 19.74
CA VAL A 435 11.91 -15.05 19.24
C VAL A 435 13.02 -14.09 18.81
N ALA A 436 12.99 -13.72 17.54
CA ALA A 436 13.87 -12.72 16.94
C ALA A 436 13.33 -11.30 17.13
N VAL A 437 12.03 -11.11 16.94
CA VAL A 437 11.40 -9.79 16.88
C VAL A 437 9.98 -9.79 17.44
N VAL A 438 9.63 -8.74 18.16
CA VAL A 438 8.25 -8.38 18.52
C VAL A 438 7.86 -7.19 17.64
N GLN A 439 6.90 -7.39 16.74
CA GLN A 439 6.42 -6.35 15.82
C GLN A 439 5.02 -5.89 16.20
N ILE A 440 4.85 -4.59 16.46
CA ILE A 440 3.60 -4.02 16.96
C ILE A 440 3.23 -2.69 16.32
N GLU A 441 1.93 -2.39 16.25
CA GLU A 441 1.40 -1.03 16.17
C GLU A 441 1.07 -0.56 17.59
N LEU A 442 1.23 0.73 17.90
CA LEU A 442 0.84 1.28 19.21
C LEU A 442 -0.64 1.62 19.30
N ILE A 443 -1.24 1.98 18.17
CA ILE A 443 -2.69 2.09 17.99
C ILE A 443 -3.04 1.29 16.75
N GLN A 444 -3.88 0.28 16.89
CA GLN A 444 -4.33 -0.54 15.77
C GLN A 444 -5.33 0.24 14.91
N GLY A 445 -4.83 0.90 13.86
CA GLY A 445 -5.62 1.83 13.06
C GLY A 445 -6.65 1.15 12.15
N VAL A 446 -6.36 -0.05 11.65
CA VAL A 446 -7.27 -0.82 10.78
C VAL A 446 -8.26 -1.67 11.58
N SER A 447 -7.97 -1.94 12.86
CA SER A 447 -8.79 -2.74 13.77
C SER A 447 -9.44 -1.88 14.85
N GLY A 448 -10.01 -0.74 14.42
CA GLY A 448 -10.92 0.05 15.25
C GLY A 448 -10.31 1.25 15.95
N VAL A 449 -9.07 1.67 15.63
CA VAL A 449 -8.41 2.80 16.30
C VAL A 449 -8.29 2.53 17.81
N ARG A 450 -7.67 1.40 18.17
CA ARG A 450 -7.53 0.95 19.57
C ARG A 450 -6.08 1.03 20.02
N SER A 451 -5.81 1.75 21.11
CA SER A 451 -4.47 1.76 21.72
C SER A 451 -4.17 0.40 22.35
N ILE A 452 -2.93 -0.07 22.23
CA ILE A 452 -2.48 -1.26 22.97
C ILE A 452 -2.51 -0.96 24.47
N PRO A 453 -2.94 -1.91 25.33
CA PRO A 453 -2.95 -1.70 26.78
C PRO A 453 -1.55 -1.40 27.33
N GLU A 454 -1.46 -0.44 28.25
CA GLU A 454 -0.19 0.03 28.81
C GLU A 454 0.63 -1.09 29.44
N GLY A 455 0.01 -1.96 30.24
CA GLY A 455 0.71 -3.09 30.86
C GLY A 455 1.31 -4.09 29.86
N VAL A 456 0.73 -4.22 28.66
CA VAL A 456 1.33 -5.04 27.59
C VAL A 456 2.55 -4.34 26.98
N LEU A 457 2.47 -3.03 26.75
CA LEU A 457 3.61 -2.25 26.25
C LEU A 457 4.77 -2.23 27.26
N GLU A 458 4.47 -2.02 28.53
CA GLU A 458 5.44 -2.04 29.63
C GLU A 458 6.13 -3.40 29.73
N TYR A 459 5.36 -4.49 29.66
CA TYR A 459 5.92 -5.84 29.66
C TYR A 459 6.89 -6.06 28.49
N ILE A 460 6.48 -5.69 27.26
CA ILE A 460 7.31 -5.82 26.05
C ILE A 460 8.60 -4.98 26.15
N GLN A 461 8.56 -3.78 26.73
CA GLN A 461 9.78 -2.98 26.86
C GLN A 461 10.71 -3.52 27.95
N THR A 462 10.16 -3.83 29.12
CA THR A 462 10.93 -4.22 30.31
C THR A 462 11.71 -5.53 30.10
N HIS A 463 11.11 -6.51 29.41
CA HIS A 463 11.72 -7.83 29.24
C HIS A 463 12.57 -7.97 27.97
N ARG A 464 12.72 -6.89 27.19
CA ARG A 464 13.45 -6.92 25.93
C ARG A 464 14.91 -7.34 26.09
N GLN A 465 15.61 -6.81 27.09
CA GLN A 465 17.01 -7.19 27.36
C GLN A 465 17.13 -8.64 27.86
N GLN A 466 16.21 -9.06 28.73
CA GLN A 466 16.18 -10.41 29.29
C GLN A 466 16.02 -11.48 28.20
N TYR A 467 15.05 -11.30 27.30
CA TYR A 467 14.77 -12.28 26.23
C TYR A 467 15.59 -12.04 24.96
N GLY A 468 16.11 -10.82 24.77
CA GLY A 468 17.02 -10.47 23.67
C GLY A 468 16.35 -10.35 22.29
N TYR A 469 15.03 -10.18 22.20
CA TYR A 469 14.35 -9.90 20.93
C TYR A 469 14.52 -8.43 20.52
N LEU A 470 14.35 -8.16 19.22
CA LEU A 470 14.23 -6.80 18.72
C LEU A 470 12.80 -6.28 18.85
N LEU A 471 12.63 -4.99 19.10
CA LEU A 471 11.32 -4.33 19.07
C LEU A 471 11.18 -3.54 17.76
N SER A 472 10.22 -3.94 16.93
CA SER A 472 9.85 -3.22 15.70
C SER A 472 8.50 -2.55 15.88
N ILE A 473 8.43 -1.22 15.76
CA ILE A 473 7.18 -0.47 15.87
C ILE A 473 6.76 0.02 14.49
N ASP A 474 5.54 -0.35 14.08
CA ASP A 474 4.89 0.16 12.89
C ASP A 474 4.12 1.45 13.25
N GLU A 475 4.65 2.59 12.81
CA GLU A 475 4.01 3.90 12.89
C GLU A 475 3.63 4.46 11.51
N VAL A 476 3.42 3.58 10.53
CA VAL A 476 3.01 3.98 9.17
C VAL A 476 1.74 4.82 9.20
N GLN A 477 0.80 4.56 10.12
CA GLN A 477 -0.43 5.34 10.28
C GLN A 477 -0.41 6.30 11.46
N THR A 478 0.30 6.00 12.55
CA THR A 478 0.24 6.80 13.80
C THR A 478 1.28 7.90 13.88
N GLY A 479 2.38 7.76 13.15
CA GLY A 479 3.49 8.70 13.12
C GLY A 479 3.22 9.90 12.23
N MET A 480 4.28 10.67 11.94
CA MET A 480 4.22 11.90 11.13
C MET A 480 3.14 12.87 11.62
N TYR A 481 3.10 13.10 12.93
CA TYR A 481 2.20 14.02 13.63
C TYR A 481 0.74 13.59 13.73
N ARG A 482 0.29 12.53 13.04
CA ARG A 482 -1.12 12.10 13.04
C ARG A 482 -1.74 12.02 14.43
N THR A 483 -1.00 11.48 15.40
CA THR A 483 -1.46 11.29 16.77
C THR A 483 -1.05 12.40 17.75
N GLY A 484 -0.58 13.54 17.22
CA GLY A 484 -0.08 14.69 17.98
C GLY A 484 1.45 14.75 18.11
N PHE A 485 2.16 13.71 17.68
CA PHE A 485 3.62 13.60 17.76
C PHE A 485 4.18 13.05 16.46
N LEU A 486 5.40 13.44 16.10
CA LEU A 486 6.08 12.86 14.93
C LEU A 486 6.23 11.34 15.11
N SER A 487 6.67 10.92 16.30
CA SER A 487 6.74 9.52 16.72
C SER A 487 6.03 9.36 18.05
N ARG A 488 5.05 8.45 18.08
CA ARG A 488 4.30 8.10 19.29
C ARG A 488 5.13 7.23 20.23
N SER A 489 5.94 6.33 19.69
CA SER A 489 6.86 5.48 20.47
C SER A 489 7.82 6.33 21.29
N HIS A 490 8.44 7.33 20.69
CA HIS A 490 9.32 8.26 21.40
C HIS A 490 8.58 9.04 22.48
N PHE A 491 7.37 9.55 22.20
CA PHE A 491 6.55 10.24 23.20
C PHE A 491 6.21 9.34 24.41
N LEU A 492 5.98 8.04 24.18
CA LEU A 492 5.71 7.06 25.24
C LEU A 492 6.99 6.55 25.95
N GLY A 493 8.18 7.03 25.58
CA GLY A 493 9.44 6.56 26.15
C GLY A 493 9.83 5.14 25.71
N LEU A 494 9.21 4.62 24.65
CA LEU A 494 9.60 3.34 24.07
C LEU A 494 10.90 3.51 23.27
N THR A 495 11.80 2.54 23.37
CA THR A 495 13.07 2.51 22.64
C THR A 495 13.08 1.34 21.64
N PRO A 496 12.38 1.46 20.49
CA PRO A 496 12.40 0.41 19.47
C PRO A 496 13.79 0.22 18.87
N ASP A 497 14.02 -0.93 18.26
CA ASP A 497 15.19 -1.17 17.40
C ASP A 497 14.93 -0.74 15.96
N LEU A 498 13.68 -0.88 15.52
CA LEU A 498 13.21 -0.53 14.19
C LEU A 498 11.91 0.26 14.30
N LEU A 499 11.80 1.33 13.54
CA LEU A 499 10.60 2.14 13.44
C LEU A 499 10.23 2.33 11.97
N VAL A 500 9.00 1.97 11.61
CA VAL A 500 8.49 2.14 10.25
C VAL A 500 7.62 3.39 10.19
N LEU A 501 7.97 4.32 9.31
CA LEU A 501 7.21 5.52 8.97
C LEU A 501 6.74 5.43 7.52
N GLY A 502 5.53 5.89 7.23
CA GLY A 502 4.93 5.84 5.90
C GLY A 502 3.80 6.86 5.80
N LYS A 503 2.88 6.66 4.85
CA LYS A 503 1.68 7.49 4.60
C LYS A 503 1.96 8.99 4.63
N GLY A 504 1.93 9.62 5.80
CA GLY A 504 2.25 11.03 6.01
C GLY A 504 3.59 11.46 5.41
N THR A 505 4.58 10.54 5.33
CA THR A 505 5.86 10.77 4.62
C THR A 505 5.71 11.13 3.14
N SER A 506 4.56 10.82 2.53
CA SER A 506 4.29 11.17 1.13
C SER A 506 3.79 12.60 0.93
N ASP A 507 3.26 13.23 1.99
CA ASP A 507 2.53 14.50 1.95
C ASP A 507 1.44 14.55 0.85
N MET A 508 0.89 13.39 0.48
CA MET A 508 0.01 13.23 -0.70
C MET A 508 0.58 13.75 -2.03
N MET A 509 1.90 13.88 -2.13
CA MET A 509 2.58 14.34 -3.34
C MET A 509 3.47 13.25 -3.94
N PHE A 510 4.27 12.54 -3.14
CA PHE A 510 5.24 11.56 -3.65
C PHE A 510 5.23 10.28 -2.81
N PRO A 511 5.01 9.08 -3.38
CA PRO A 511 5.03 7.83 -2.61
C PRO A 511 6.39 7.65 -1.93
N PHE A 512 6.42 7.57 -0.60
CA PHE A 512 7.66 7.39 0.14
C PHE A 512 7.38 6.87 1.54
N GLY A 513 8.34 6.15 2.11
CA GLY A 513 8.33 5.68 3.49
C GLY A 513 9.76 5.50 3.97
N ILE A 514 9.91 5.27 5.26
CA ILE A 514 11.19 5.24 5.95
C ILE A 514 11.18 4.09 6.95
N VAL A 515 12.27 3.34 7.02
CA VAL A 515 12.58 2.48 8.16
C VAL A 515 13.77 3.09 8.88
N GLN A 516 13.57 3.60 10.10
CA GLN A 516 14.68 3.93 10.98
C GLN A 516 15.08 2.70 11.79
N TYR A 517 16.37 2.56 12.05
CA TYR A 517 16.92 1.43 12.79
C TYR A 517 18.13 1.85 13.62
N SER A 518 18.42 1.08 14.67
CA SER A 518 19.50 1.40 15.60
C SER A 518 20.87 1.17 14.97
N GLU A 519 21.85 1.94 15.43
CA GLU A 519 23.26 1.74 15.07
C GLU A 519 23.74 0.30 15.36
N THR A 520 23.22 -0.30 16.43
CA THR A 520 23.54 -1.69 16.80
C THR A 520 23.15 -2.69 15.70
N ILE A 521 22.01 -2.49 15.03
CA ILE A 521 21.61 -3.33 13.89
C ILE A 521 22.62 -3.18 12.75
N ARG A 522 23.04 -1.94 12.41
CA ARG A 522 24.02 -1.69 11.36
C ARG A 522 25.34 -2.43 11.63
N GLN A 523 25.86 -2.29 12.85
CA GLN A 523 27.11 -2.92 13.26
C GLN A 523 27.05 -4.45 13.17
N LYS A 524 25.95 -5.06 13.60
CA LYS A 524 25.75 -6.51 13.51
C LYS A 524 25.66 -6.99 12.06
N LEU A 525 24.91 -6.30 11.20
CA LEU A 525 24.82 -6.65 9.78
C LEU A 525 26.17 -6.55 9.07
N ASN A 526 26.96 -5.52 9.37
CA ASN A 526 28.32 -5.37 8.86
C ASN A 526 29.22 -6.53 9.33
N ALA A 527 29.16 -6.92 10.60
CA ALA A 527 29.91 -8.07 11.13
C ALA A 527 29.46 -9.42 10.56
N MET A 528 28.25 -9.48 10.01
CA MET A 528 27.69 -10.62 9.30
C MET A 528 27.98 -10.60 7.79
N GLU A 529 28.64 -9.55 7.28
CA GLU A 529 28.87 -9.31 5.85
C GLU A 529 27.57 -9.37 5.02
N SER A 530 26.45 -8.97 5.64
CA SER A 530 25.15 -8.98 4.99
C SER A 530 25.00 -7.79 4.06
N GLN A 531 24.57 -8.03 2.82
CA GLN A 531 24.31 -6.99 1.81
C GLN A 531 22.86 -6.48 1.82
N ILE A 532 22.09 -6.80 2.87
CA ILE A 532 20.65 -6.55 2.85
C ILE A 532 20.32 -5.05 2.84
N LEU A 533 21.15 -4.22 3.49
CA LEU A 533 20.94 -2.78 3.56
C LEU A 533 21.14 -2.14 2.18
N GLU A 534 22.26 -2.47 1.51
CA GLU A 534 22.59 -1.99 0.17
C GLU A 534 21.52 -2.42 -0.84
N GLN A 535 21.07 -3.68 -0.76
CA GLN A 535 20.02 -4.20 -1.64
C GLN A 535 18.69 -3.44 -1.50
N ILE A 536 18.32 -3.04 -0.28
CA ILE A 536 17.12 -2.24 -0.03
C ILE A 536 17.31 -0.82 -0.55
N GLU A 537 18.46 -0.21 -0.28
CA GLU A 537 18.77 1.14 -0.74
C GLU A 537 18.76 1.22 -2.27
N ASP A 538 19.43 0.31 -2.96
CA ASP A 538 19.47 0.27 -4.43
C ASP A 538 18.09 0.19 -5.08
N ARG A 539 17.12 -0.43 -4.39
CA ARG A 539 15.75 -0.61 -4.91
C ARG A 539 14.84 0.57 -4.61
N HIS A 540 15.01 1.22 -3.46
CA HIS A 540 14.03 2.18 -2.93
C HIS A 540 14.58 3.60 -2.76
N ASN A 541 15.82 3.87 -3.16
CA ASN A 541 16.42 5.19 -3.00
C ASN A 541 15.89 6.22 -4.01
N TYR A 542 14.98 7.07 -3.54
CA TYR A 542 14.43 8.20 -4.31
C TYR A 542 14.80 9.53 -3.63
N PRO A 543 15.78 10.30 -4.14
CA PRO A 543 16.21 11.56 -3.52
C PRO A 543 15.08 12.56 -3.26
N ILE A 544 14.11 12.61 -4.18
CA ILE A 544 12.92 13.45 -4.05
C ILE A 544 12.04 13.05 -2.85
N GLY A 545 12.04 11.78 -2.47
CA GLY A 545 11.35 11.29 -1.28
C GLY A 545 11.93 11.88 0.01
N TYR A 546 13.25 11.90 0.16
CA TYR A 546 13.88 12.57 1.31
C TYR A 546 13.58 14.06 1.33
N ARG A 547 13.67 14.75 0.19
CA ARG A 547 13.32 16.18 0.07
C ARG A 547 11.86 16.43 0.44
N THR A 548 10.95 15.54 0.05
CA THR A 548 9.52 15.63 0.41
C THR A 548 9.34 15.62 1.92
N VAL A 549 10.01 14.71 2.62
CA VAL A 549 9.92 14.61 4.08
C VAL A 549 10.62 15.79 4.76
N LEU A 550 11.80 16.20 4.30
CA LEU A 550 12.49 17.39 4.82
C LEU A 550 11.61 18.65 4.69
N ASN A 551 10.99 18.84 3.54
CA ASN A 551 10.05 19.94 3.32
C ASN A 551 8.88 19.88 4.30
N LEU A 552 8.25 18.71 4.41
CA LEU A 552 7.16 18.49 5.36
C LEU A 552 7.58 18.87 6.79
N LEU A 553 8.76 18.45 7.24
CA LEU A 553 9.25 18.76 8.59
C LEU A 553 9.47 20.26 8.78
N GLN A 554 10.06 20.94 7.80
CA GLN A 554 10.24 22.39 7.83
C GLN A 554 8.89 23.12 7.87
N GLN A 555 7.96 22.75 6.99
CA GLN A 555 6.64 23.36 6.92
C GLN A 555 5.80 23.09 8.18
N ALA A 556 5.95 21.91 8.79
CA ALA A 556 5.28 21.57 10.04
C ALA A 556 5.76 22.45 11.20
N GLU A 557 7.04 22.81 11.24
CA GLU A 557 7.59 23.74 12.23
C GLU A 557 7.11 25.17 11.97
N ASP A 558 7.17 25.65 10.72
CA ASP A 558 6.77 27.00 10.33
C ASP A 558 5.32 27.32 10.73
N ILE A 559 4.42 26.34 10.63
CA ILE A 559 2.99 26.50 10.96
C ILE A 559 2.61 26.04 12.37
N GLN A 560 3.57 25.64 13.20
CA GLN A 560 3.31 25.08 14.55
C GLN A 560 2.29 23.94 14.53
N LEU A 561 2.52 22.99 13.61
CA LEU A 561 1.57 21.92 13.29
C LEU A 561 1.20 21.07 14.51
N LYS A 562 2.16 20.83 15.40
CA LYS A 562 1.96 20.04 16.63
C LYS A 562 0.89 20.65 17.52
N GLU A 563 0.95 21.96 17.75
CA GLU A 563 -0.02 22.72 18.55
C GLU A 563 -1.40 22.68 17.88
N GLN A 564 -1.45 22.90 16.56
CA GLN A 564 -2.69 22.83 15.79
C GLN A 564 -3.38 21.47 15.90
N ILE A 565 -2.63 20.37 15.82
CA ILE A 565 -3.17 19.00 15.93
C ILE A 565 -3.68 18.74 17.34
N LYS A 566 -2.94 19.16 18.36
CA LYS A 566 -3.37 19.03 19.76
C LYS A 566 -4.69 19.75 20.00
N GLU A 567 -4.79 21.01 19.57
CA GLU A 567 -6.01 21.81 19.71
C GLU A 567 -7.19 21.21 18.94
N SER A 568 -6.94 20.75 17.70
CA SER A 568 -7.98 20.16 16.86
C SER A 568 -8.47 18.82 17.40
N GLY A 569 -7.57 17.99 17.91
CA GLY A 569 -7.92 16.72 18.57
C GLY A 569 -8.79 16.92 19.80
N ILE A 570 -8.41 17.85 20.69
CA ILE A 570 -9.22 18.22 21.87
C ILE A 570 -10.61 18.72 21.44
N LEU A 571 -10.67 19.52 20.37
CA LEU A 571 -11.93 20.04 19.85
C LEU A 571 -12.83 18.92 19.27
N PHE A 572 -12.26 17.98 18.51
CA PHE A 572 -12.97 16.81 18.01
C PHE A 572 -13.52 15.96 19.16
N GLU A 573 -12.67 15.63 20.14
CA GLU A 573 -13.04 14.82 21.30
C GLU A 573 -14.20 15.46 22.07
N LYS A 574 -14.09 16.76 22.36
CA LYS A 574 -15.15 17.52 23.04
C LYS A 574 -16.47 17.48 22.26
N LEU A 575 -16.45 17.91 21.00
CA LEU A 575 -17.68 18.07 20.22
C LEU A 575 -18.36 16.74 19.93
N LEU A 576 -17.61 15.70 19.57
CA LEU A 576 -18.16 14.38 19.30
C LEU A 576 -18.70 13.73 20.58
N SER A 577 -17.97 13.80 21.69
CA SER A 577 -18.42 13.22 22.96
C SER A 577 -19.68 13.90 23.49
N GLU A 578 -19.72 15.23 23.52
CA GLU A 578 -20.91 16.00 23.92
C GLU A 578 -22.08 15.76 22.96
N GLY A 579 -21.80 15.81 21.65
CA GLY A 579 -22.80 15.70 20.61
C GLY A 579 -23.44 14.32 20.51
N LEU A 580 -22.71 13.26 20.83
CA LEU A 580 -23.13 11.85 20.68
C LEU A 580 -23.39 11.13 22.01
N ALA A 581 -23.24 11.79 23.16
CA ALA A 581 -23.41 11.17 24.49
C ALA A 581 -24.72 10.37 24.65
N SER A 582 -25.83 10.83 24.06
CA SER A 582 -27.14 10.16 24.10
C SER A 582 -27.47 9.34 22.85
N CYS A 583 -26.54 9.23 21.90
CA CYS A 583 -26.74 8.54 20.64
C CYS A 583 -26.59 7.02 20.80
N LYS A 584 -27.71 6.29 20.87
CA LYS A 584 -27.71 4.82 21.03
C LYS A 584 -27.02 4.06 19.89
N ALA A 585 -26.87 4.69 18.72
CA ALA A 585 -26.18 4.12 17.56
C ALA A 585 -24.65 4.14 17.71
N VAL A 586 -24.10 4.87 18.68
CA VAL A 586 -22.67 4.97 18.95
C VAL A 586 -22.33 4.20 20.22
N ARG A 587 -21.29 3.36 20.15
CA ARG A 587 -20.79 2.56 21.27
C ARG A 587 -19.60 3.21 21.94
N ASP A 588 -18.65 3.73 21.15
CA ASP A 588 -17.41 4.29 21.66
C ASP A 588 -16.84 5.34 20.70
N ILE A 589 -16.12 6.33 21.23
CA ILE A 589 -15.44 7.39 20.47
C ILE A 589 -14.00 7.43 20.96
N ARG A 590 -13.06 7.26 20.04
CA ARG A 590 -11.63 7.21 20.31
C ARG A 590 -10.93 8.29 19.51
N VAL A 591 -10.22 9.19 20.19
CA VAL A 591 -9.53 10.33 19.57
C VAL A 591 -8.06 10.32 19.95
N PHE A 592 -7.18 10.14 18.97
CA PHE A 592 -5.73 10.26 19.13
C PHE A 592 -5.21 11.31 18.16
N GLY A 593 -5.10 12.56 18.61
CA GLY A 593 -4.81 13.69 17.72
C GLY A 593 -5.87 13.78 16.62
N LEU A 594 -5.47 13.59 15.36
CA LEU A 594 -6.36 13.56 14.20
C LEU A 594 -6.54 12.14 13.63
N LEU A 595 -6.31 11.10 14.44
CA LEU A 595 -6.76 9.73 14.18
C LEU A 595 -7.96 9.43 15.06
N ILE A 596 -9.15 9.43 14.46
CA ILE A 596 -10.42 9.35 15.19
C ILE A 596 -11.20 8.11 14.73
N GLY A 597 -11.71 7.34 15.69
CA GLY A 597 -12.60 6.21 15.48
C GLY A 597 -13.94 6.41 16.18
N ILE A 598 -15.04 6.22 15.47
CA ILE A 598 -16.40 6.20 16.05
C ILE A 598 -16.97 4.81 15.83
N GLU A 599 -17.10 4.04 16.91
CA GLU A 599 -17.61 2.68 16.88
C GLU A 599 -19.14 2.70 16.91
N LEU A 600 -19.77 2.10 15.89
CA LEU A 600 -21.21 1.96 15.81
C LEU A 600 -21.68 0.76 16.64
N ASN A 601 -22.86 0.89 17.24
CA ASN A 601 -23.48 -0.14 18.05
C ASN A 601 -24.31 -1.11 17.18
N ASP A 602 -23.73 -2.27 16.87
CA ASP A 602 -24.36 -3.30 16.03
C ASP A 602 -25.64 -3.91 16.65
N ASN A 603 -25.83 -3.79 17.97
CA ASN A 603 -27.00 -4.33 18.68
C ASN A 603 -28.25 -3.44 18.56
N TYR A 604 -28.11 -2.22 18.03
CA TYR A 604 -29.22 -1.28 17.89
C TYR A 604 -30.14 -1.58 16.70
N LEU A 605 -29.87 -2.63 15.90
CA LEU A 605 -30.50 -2.83 14.59
C LEU A 605 -31.05 -4.26 14.37
N PRO A 606 -32.09 -4.44 13.54
CA PRO A 606 -32.91 -5.66 13.57
C PRO A 606 -32.27 -6.95 13.03
N GLN A 607 -31.09 -6.93 12.38
CA GLN A 607 -30.43 -8.15 11.86
C GLN A 607 -28.94 -7.92 11.56
N ARG A 608 -28.05 -8.78 12.10
CA ARG A 608 -26.58 -8.72 11.92
C ARG A 608 -26.11 -8.76 10.47
N TRP A 609 -26.85 -9.38 9.55
CA TRP A 609 -26.46 -9.47 8.13
C TRP A 609 -26.54 -8.13 7.40
N PHE A 610 -27.34 -7.18 7.89
CA PHE A 610 -27.41 -5.81 7.34
C PHE A 610 -26.26 -4.90 7.81
N ALA A 611 -25.57 -5.21 8.92
CA ALA A 611 -24.56 -4.34 9.54
C ALA A 611 -23.52 -3.77 8.57
N LYS A 612 -23.05 -4.58 7.61
CA LYS A 612 -22.09 -4.11 6.59
C LYS A 612 -22.68 -3.12 5.58
N GLN A 613 -23.97 -3.24 5.25
CA GLN A 613 -24.64 -2.29 4.35
C GLN A 613 -25.04 -0.98 5.07
N LEU A 614 -25.32 -1.07 6.37
CA LEU A 614 -25.67 0.07 7.22
C LEU A 614 -24.57 1.14 7.20
N PHE A 615 -23.33 0.69 7.30
CA PHE A 615 -22.16 1.54 7.19
C PHE A 615 -22.14 2.39 5.91
N SER A 616 -22.41 1.76 4.77
CA SER A 616 -22.45 2.44 3.47
C SER A 616 -23.52 3.54 3.45
N PHE A 617 -24.62 3.39 4.19
CA PHE A 617 -25.67 4.41 4.26
C PHE A 617 -25.23 5.64 5.05
N TYR A 618 -24.51 5.45 6.16
CA TYR A 618 -23.90 6.57 6.90
C TYR A 618 -22.89 7.31 6.04
N ILE A 619 -21.97 6.61 5.35
CA ILE A 619 -21.05 7.25 4.40
C ILE A 619 -21.80 8.06 3.34
N LEU A 620 -22.84 7.49 2.74
CA LEU A 620 -23.57 8.16 1.67
C LEU A 620 -24.33 9.40 2.18
N ASP A 621 -24.90 9.37 3.38
CA ASP A 621 -25.56 10.56 3.95
C ASP A 621 -24.54 11.65 4.34
N LEU A 622 -23.37 11.29 4.90
CA LEU A 622 -22.27 12.22 5.17
C LEU A 622 -21.75 12.87 3.89
N LEU A 623 -21.54 12.06 2.84
CA LEU A 623 -21.03 12.52 1.54
C LEU A 623 -22.04 13.38 0.76
N ASN A 624 -23.34 13.21 1.00
CA ASN A 624 -24.42 13.98 0.36
C ASN A 624 -25.09 14.96 1.33
N HIS A 625 -24.43 15.33 2.43
CA HIS A 625 -24.97 16.26 3.40
C HIS A 625 -25.23 17.63 2.75
N SER A 626 -26.32 18.31 3.10
CA SER A 626 -26.76 19.53 2.39
C SER A 626 -25.86 20.75 2.65
N SER A 627 -25.31 20.85 3.85
CA SER A 627 -24.51 22.03 4.26
C SER A 627 -23.00 21.80 4.12
N HIS A 628 -22.47 20.78 4.81
CA HIS A 628 -21.04 20.46 4.80
C HIS A 628 -20.83 18.97 4.50
N PRO A 629 -20.76 18.57 3.21
CA PRO A 629 -20.44 17.20 2.82
C PRO A 629 -19.09 16.74 3.36
N VAL A 630 -19.04 15.53 3.92
CA VAL A 630 -17.81 14.93 4.46
C VAL A 630 -17.60 13.53 3.91
N LEU A 631 -16.41 13.27 3.38
CA LEU A 631 -15.96 11.94 3.01
C LEU A 631 -15.25 11.29 4.19
N VAL A 632 -15.82 10.24 4.78
CA VAL A 632 -15.22 9.46 5.88
C VAL A 632 -14.85 8.04 5.44
N GLY A 633 -13.87 7.45 6.11
CA GLY A 633 -13.43 6.08 5.84
C GLY A 633 -13.93 5.08 6.88
N PHE A 634 -13.40 3.85 6.82
CA PHE A 634 -13.59 2.82 7.84
C PHE A 634 -12.32 2.05 8.17
N CYS A 635 -12.40 1.32 9.27
CA CYS A 635 -11.46 0.29 9.66
C CYS A 635 -11.75 -1.00 8.87
N GLN A 636 -10.84 -1.43 7.99
CA GLN A 636 -11.08 -2.59 7.10
C GLN A 636 -11.32 -3.90 7.86
N ALA A 637 -10.69 -4.07 9.03
CA ALA A 637 -10.86 -5.26 9.88
C ALA A 637 -12.06 -5.14 10.84
N GLN A 638 -12.57 -3.92 11.06
CA GLN A 638 -13.73 -3.62 11.90
C GLN A 638 -14.62 -2.57 11.22
N PRO A 639 -15.40 -2.97 10.19
CA PRO A 639 -16.13 -2.03 9.33
C PRO A 639 -17.24 -1.27 10.07
N ASN A 640 -17.58 -1.64 11.31
CA ASN A 640 -18.49 -0.90 12.19
C ASN A 640 -17.83 0.33 12.84
N VAL A 641 -16.55 0.61 12.58
CA VAL A 641 -15.87 1.82 13.07
C VAL A 641 -15.66 2.81 11.92
N LEU A 642 -16.37 3.93 11.98
CA LEU A 642 -16.11 5.10 11.12
C LEU A 642 -14.74 5.66 11.49
N LYS A 643 -13.92 5.92 10.47
CA LYS A 643 -12.56 6.44 10.65
C LYS A 643 -12.43 7.81 10.02
N ILE A 644 -12.00 8.77 10.83
CA ILE A 644 -11.78 10.16 10.45
C ILE A 644 -10.27 10.43 10.58
N THR A 645 -9.65 10.73 9.44
CA THR A 645 -8.23 11.07 9.29
C THR A 645 -8.09 12.26 8.34
N PRO A 646 -8.49 13.48 8.74
CA PRO A 646 -8.40 14.67 7.88
C PRO A 646 -6.95 15.08 7.64
N PRO A 647 -6.65 15.96 6.68
CA PRO A 647 -5.36 16.65 6.63
C PRO A 647 -5.01 17.31 7.96
N LEU A 648 -3.72 17.38 8.29
CA LEU A 648 -3.28 17.88 9.59
C LEU A 648 -3.38 19.40 9.69
N THR A 649 -3.46 20.10 8.56
CA THR A 649 -3.70 21.55 8.45
C THR A 649 -5.19 21.94 8.59
N ILE A 650 -6.05 21.03 9.06
CA ILE A 650 -7.47 21.30 9.32
C ILE A 650 -7.68 22.48 10.28
N ARG A 651 -8.63 23.36 9.94
CA ARG A 651 -8.94 24.57 10.73
C ARG A 651 -10.02 24.29 11.76
N LYS A 652 -10.03 25.04 12.88
CA LYS A 652 -11.04 24.93 13.95
C LYS A 652 -12.49 24.99 13.45
N GLN A 653 -12.77 25.84 12.47
CA GLN A 653 -14.10 25.95 11.87
C GLN A 653 -14.50 24.66 11.12
N GLU A 654 -13.57 24.08 10.38
CA GLU A 654 -13.78 22.83 9.62
C GLU A 654 -14.02 21.65 10.57
N VAL A 655 -13.32 21.60 11.71
CA VAL A 655 -13.59 20.63 12.79
C VAL A 655 -15.03 20.74 13.27
N ARG A 656 -15.55 21.96 13.49
CA ARG A 656 -16.94 22.19 13.93
C ARG A 656 -17.94 21.72 12.88
N GLU A 657 -17.70 22.04 11.62
CA GLU A 657 -18.56 21.65 10.49
C GLU A 657 -18.61 20.13 10.33
N ILE A 658 -17.45 19.46 10.37
CA ILE A 658 -17.36 18.00 10.32
C ILE A 658 -18.09 17.37 11.50
N CYS A 659 -17.82 17.83 12.73
CA CYS A 659 -18.50 17.31 13.91
C CYS A 659 -20.02 17.48 13.81
N SER A 660 -20.49 18.67 13.38
CA SER A 660 -21.91 18.94 13.19
C SER A 660 -22.55 17.96 12.20
N THR A 661 -21.95 17.78 11.02
CA THR A 661 -22.42 16.82 10.00
C THR A 661 -22.44 15.39 10.54
N VAL A 662 -21.37 14.96 11.22
CA VAL A 662 -21.28 13.61 11.82
C VAL A 662 -22.35 13.40 12.88
N ILE A 663 -22.55 14.37 13.78
CA ILE A 663 -23.55 14.30 14.85
C ILE A 663 -24.96 14.25 14.27
N GLU A 664 -25.27 15.11 13.29
CA GLU A 664 -26.58 15.12 12.64
C GLU A 664 -26.85 13.78 11.95
N THR A 665 -25.91 13.28 11.16
CA THR A 665 -26.07 12.03 10.43
C THR A 665 -26.19 10.81 11.35
N LEU A 666 -25.40 10.73 12.42
CA LEU A 666 -25.47 9.60 13.36
C LEU A 666 -26.75 9.61 14.22
N LYS A 667 -27.37 10.78 14.44
CA LYS A 667 -28.66 10.91 15.14
C LYS A 667 -29.87 10.61 14.25
N LYS A 668 -29.70 10.54 12.92
CA LYS A 668 -30.83 10.24 12.01
C LYS A 668 -31.40 8.84 12.29
N PRO A 669 -32.72 8.69 12.32
CA PRO A 669 -33.36 7.38 12.38
C PRO A 669 -32.91 6.50 11.21
N PHE A 670 -32.67 5.22 11.49
CA PHE A 670 -32.17 4.26 10.50
C PHE A 670 -32.99 4.25 9.19
N PHE A 671 -34.32 4.29 9.29
CA PHE A 671 -35.20 4.28 8.12
C PHE A 671 -34.99 5.49 7.18
N GLN A 672 -34.63 6.65 7.72
CA GLN A 672 -34.31 7.83 6.89
C GLN A 672 -32.99 7.63 6.13
N LEU A 673 -31.97 7.06 6.77
CA LEU A 673 -30.70 6.74 6.13
C LEU A 673 -30.88 5.70 5.03
N PHE A 674 -31.67 4.65 5.31
CA PHE A 674 -31.99 3.60 4.36
C PHE A 674 -32.69 4.14 3.11
N THR A 675 -33.75 4.95 3.28
CA THR A 675 -34.51 5.50 2.16
C THR A 675 -33.65 6.41 1.27
N LYS A 676 -32.84 7.29 1.87
CA LYS A 676 -31.87 8.13 1.12
C LYS A 676 -30.84 7.30 0.35
N ALA A 677 -30.27 6.29 0.99
CA ALA A 677 -29.29 5.44 0.34
C ALA A 677 -29.90 4.62 -0.81
N LEU A 678 -31.14 4.13 -0.65
CA LEU A 678 -31.85 3.44 -1.71
C LEU A 678 -32.08 4.35 -2.92
N ILE A 679 -32.45 5.62 -2.70
CA ILE A 679 -32.58 6.63 -3.76
C ILE A 679 -31.24 6.82 -4.48
N ALA A 680 -30.14 6.93 -3.74
CA ALA A 680 -28.80 7.08 -4.32
C ALA A 680 -28.40 5.85 -5.17
N ILE A 681 -28.67 4.64 -4.68
CA ILE A 681 -28.39 3.39 -5.41
C ILE A 681 -29.26 3.28 -6.67
N VAL A 682 -30.56 3.61 -6.59
CA VAL A 682 -31.47 3.62 -7.75
C VAL A 682 -31.07 4.67 -8.77
N SER A 683 -30.65 5.85 -8.33
CA SER A 683 -30.13 6.90 -9.21
C SER A 683 -28.84 6.46 -9.92
N ALA A 684 -27.90 5.85 -9.18
CA ALA A 684 -26.64 5.35 -9.73
C ALA A 684 -26.83 4.20 -10.71
N THR A 685 -27.88 3.37 -10.53
CA THR A 685 -28.22 2.26 -11.44
C THR A 685 -29.03 2.70 -12.66
N ARG A 686 -29.84 3.76 -12.53
CA ARG A 686 -30.56 4.40 -13.66
C ARG A 686 -29.66 5.22 -14.57
N ASN A 687 -28.57 5.78 -14.03
CA ASN A 687 -27.47 6.32 -14.84
C ASN A 687 -26.68 5.17 -15.51
N LYS A 688 -27.33 4.47 -16.45
CA LYS A 688 -26.67 3.71 -17.50
C LYS A 688 -26.08 4.69 -18.52
N LEU A 689 -25.16 5.54 -18.07
CA LEU A 689 -24.32 6.34 -18.96
C LEU A 689 -23.15 5.49 -19.43
#